data_AF-A0A347ZUP1-F1
#
_entry.id   AF-A0A347ZUP1-F1
#
_cell.length_a   1.000
_cell.length_b   1.000
_cell.length_c   1.000
_cell.angle_alpha   90.00
_cell.angle_beta   90.00
_cell.angle_gamma   90.00
#
_symmetry.space_group_name_H-M   'P 1'
#
loop_
_entity.id
_entity.type
_entity.pdbx_description
1 polymer ?
#
loop_
_entity_poly.entity_id
_entity_poly.type
_entity_poly.pdbx_seq_one_letter_code
_entity_poly.pdbx_strand_id
1 'polypeptide(L)'
;MFPIVALDLETTGLDPFRDAILEIGAVKFDENGIIDRWQSLINPQRLVPPPITQLTGISNEMVRDAPPIKAVIQDFADFVGDLPVIGHNVQFDLAFLKIQHAFDRNPVNDTFEIAAVLLPSAPRYSLSALVDTLEVSNLQPHRAQEDAEATMAVFLRLIEKARALPTHLLAEIVQDSQSIDWDARWFFTQILRMRSQDGVQAREAKQRDYGVLFTEPSELLTPALKPNPVFEPLDADETTAILSPGGPFSKIMENFESRNEQLEMLQAITNALSNSQHLMVEAGTGIGKSFAYLVPAALWSTRNNARVVISTNTLNLQDQLINKDIPDLKKALDIDLRVGVLKGRVNYLCPRRLEALRHRRPRDASELRLLAKILVWLEQGGSGQLNEINLTGPVENEAWRRLSAQDEACTAEVCMNRMGGICPYFRARQAALSAHIIIVNHALLLSDVVANNRVLPEYKYLIVDEAHHLEDASTGALSYRVTQGDIERLFEELGGTNNGTLGQLLTALSNLLKPSEYSAVQRVVEKATDLIYRSQSRFKDFFAAIETFLEQERDGGEVGDYGQQVRIIDSTQHQPVWDDVMISWDEVAQPMDTLQRMLNSLVSSLSDEEGTNSEQVENLMSELLSIAHTLQEMHEKISAMVSELDSNTIYWINLDAKYNRLSLNFAPLEIGPLMEEYLWHTKECVVITSATLTANNNFDYIRARLNADEADELILGSPFDYENSALLFIPTDMPEPMDYTNYQRSIERAILRTARATGGRMLVLFTSYRQLKATSHVVSPLLAKDGIQVYEQGEGASTSALLDSFRTSDHAVLLGTRSFWEGVDVPGDALSILLIIKLPFDVPSDPVIAARAETFENAFSEYTLPEAILRFRQGFGRLIRTQSDRGVVGILDRRVRTKQYGALFIKSLPNCYMVDGSIENLPDEATRWLNI
;
A
#
# COMPACT_ATOMS: atom_id res chain seq x y z
N MET A 1 -30.09 9.84 26.39
CA MET A 1 -28.89 8.97 26.49
C MET A 1 -28.45 8.93 27.96
N PHE A 2 -27.87 7.84 28.45
CA PHE A 2 -27.31 7.81 29.81
C PHE A 2 -26.00 8.63 29.87
N PRO A 3 -25.59 9.14 31.03
CA PRO A 3 -24.30 9.81 31.18
C PRO A 3 -23.14 8.89 30.81
N ILE A 4 -22.14 9.42 30.11
CA ILE A 4 -20.91 8.73 29.67
C ILE A 4 -19.72 9.59 30.07
N VAL A 5 -18.56 8.97 30.31
CA VAL A 5 -17.31 9.68 30.55
C VAL A 5 -16.35 9.47 29.40
N ALA A 6 -15.90 10.55 28.77
CA ALA A 6 -14.73 10.54 27.90
C ALA A 6 -13.47 10.79 28.74
N LEU A 7 -12.39 10.06 28.48
CA LEU A 7 -11.10 10.30 29.13
C LEU A 7 -9.94 10.16 28.15
N ASP A 8 -8.83 10.79 28.53
CA ASP A 8 -7.54 10.70 27.85
C ASP A 8 -6.40 10.93 28.87
N LEU A 9 -5.24 10.32 28.63
CA LEU A 9 -4.06 10.40 29.51
C LEU A 9 -2.81 10.87 28.77
N GLU A 10 -2.08 11.78 29.43
CA GLU A 10 -0.69 12.05 29.07
C GLU A 10 0.26 11.25 29.95
N THR A 11 1.30 10.66 29.34
CA THR A 11 2.21 9.73 30.03
C THR A 11 3.68 10.00 29.68
N THR A 12 4.62 9.53 30.51
CA THR A 12 6.06 9.66 30.25
C THR A 12 6.58 8.76 29.13
N GLY A 13 5.75 7.87 28.60
CA GLY A 13 6.11 6.87 27.60
C GLY A 13 5.00 5.82 27.46
N LEU A 14 5.24 4.78 26.65
CA LEU A 14 4.19 3.87 26.21
C LEU A 14 4.00 2.64 27.10
N ASP A 15 4.94 2.33 28.00
CA ASP A 15 4.91 1.09 28.78
C ASP A 15 4.29 1.35 30.16
N PRO A 16 3.09 0.81 30.47
CA PRO A 16 2.39 1.07 31.72
C PRO A 16 3.14 0.57 32.97
N PHE A 17 4.08 -0.37 32.82
CA PHE A 17 4.91 -0.85 33.93
C PHE A 17 6.18 -0.03 34.14
N ARG A 18 6.70 0.59 33.07
CA ARG A 18 7.95 1.36 33.10
C ARG A 18 7.74 2.85 33.11
N ASP A 19 6.61 3.37 32.66
CA ASP A 19 6.25 4.78 32.52
C ASP A 19 5.23 5.23 33.58
N ALA A 20 4.89 6.51 33.60
CA ALA A 20 3.97 7.10 34.58
C ALA A 20 3.04 8.13 33.95
N ILE A 21 1.87 8.32 34.56
CA ILE A 21 0.87 9.31 34.14
C ILE A 21 1.34 10.73 34.54
N LEU A 22 1.16 11.69 33.63
CA LEU A 22 1.47 13.11 33.74
C LEU A 22 0.22 13.98 33.87
N GLU A 23 -0.85 13.60 33.18
CA GLU A 23 -2.13 14.28 33.22
C GLU A 23 -3.24 13.26 32.99
N ILE A 24 -4.36 13.45 33.69
CA ILE A 24 -5.62 12.78 33.40
C ILE A 24 -6.62 13.89 33.06
N GLY A 25 -7.29 13.78 31.92
CA GLY A 25 -8.39 14.64 31.50
C GLY A 25 -9.64 13.81 31.29
N ALA A 26 -10.78 14.31 31.74
CA ALA A 26 -12.05 13.62 31.60
C ALA A 26 -13.25 14.56 31.55
N VAL A 27 -14.25 14.14 30.78
CA VAL A 27 -15.49 14.89 30.54
C VAL A 27 -16.66 13.94 30.72
N LYS A 28 -17.56 14.28 31.64
CA LYS A 28 -18.84 13.59 31.83
C LYS A 28 -19.90 14.33 31.04
N PHE A 29 -20.65 13.62 30.19
CA PHE A 29 -21.61 14.24 29.28
C PHE A 29 -22.81 13.35 29.01
N ASP A 30 -23.88 13.93 28.47
CA ASP A 30 -25.02 13.24 27.89
C ASP A 30 -25.44 13.92 26.57
N GLU A 31 -26.64 13.61 26.06
CA GLU A 31 -27.16 14.18 24.81
C GLU A 31 -27.46 15.68 24.87
N ASN A 32 -27.54 16.27 26.07
CA ASN A 32 -27.77 17.69 26.29
C ASN A 32 -26.47 18.49 26.42
N GLY A 33 -25.31 17.81 26.45
CA GLY A 33 -24.00 18.42 26.52
C GLY A 33 -23.18 17.96 27.74
N ILE A 34 -22.20 18.77 28.11
CA ILE A 34 -21.26 18.45 29.17
C ILE A 34 -21.92 18.66 30.54
N ILE A 35 -21.89 17.61 31.36
CA ILE A 35 -22.40 17.59 32.74
C ILE A 35 -21.30 18.07 33.69
N ASP A 36 -20.09 17.55 33.56
CA ASP A 36 -18.99 17.82 34.47
C ASP A 36 -17.62 17.57 33.82
N ARG A 37 -16.55 18.14 34.39
CA ARG A 37 -15.17 17.99 33.92
C ARG A 37 -14.26 17.64 35.10
N TRP A 38 -13.27 16.79 34.83
CA TRP A 38 -12.25 16.43 35.80
C TRP A 38 -10.89 16.48 35.13
N GLN A 39 -9.93 17.18 35.74
CA GLN A 39 -8.57 17.29 35.21
C GLN A 39 -7.58 17.36 36.37
N SER A 40 -6.44 16.68 36.25
CA SER A 40 -5.32 16.87 37.15
C SER A 40 -3.99 16.61 36.45
N LEU A 41 -3.05 17.55 36.60
CA LEU A 41 -1.63 17.23 36.45
C LEU A 41 -1.20 16.31 37.58
N ILE A 42 -0.24 15.44 37.29
CA ILE A 42 0.25 14.41 38.21
C ILE A 42 1.76 14.47 38.25
N ASN A 43 2.32 14.42 39.46
CA ASN A 43 3.75 14.25 39.64
C ASN A 43 4.13 12.79 39.38
N PRO A 44 4.88 12.47 38.29
CA PRO A 44 5.21 11.10 37.91
C PRO A 44 6.37 10.52 38.75
N GLN A 45 6.89 11.29 39.72
CA GLN A 45 8.05 10.98 40.57
C GLN A 45 9.33 10.64 39.79
N ARG A 46 9.43 11.17 38.57
CA ARG A 46 10.54 10.99 37.63
C ARG A 46 10.62 12.19 36.69
N LEU A 47 11.69 12.26 35.92
CA LEU A 47 11.81 13.28 34.89
C LEU A 47 10.91 12.95 33.69
N VAL A 48 10.16 13.95 33.23
CA VAL A 48 9.44 13.90 31.96
C VAL A 48 10.47 13.89 30.82
N PRO A 49 10.45 12.87 29.95
CA PRO A 49 11.35 12.83 28.80
C PRO A 49 11.12 14.02 27.87
N PRO A 50 12.17 14.66 27.32
CA PRO A 50 12.03 15.79 26.41
C PRO A 50 11.07 15.58 25.23
N PRO A 51 10.98 14.38 24.60
CA PRO A 51 10.03 14.15 23.50
C PRO A 51 8.57 14.24 23.94
N ILE A 52 8.26 13.82 25.17
CA ILE A 52 6.90 13.90 25.72
C ILE A 52 6.54 15.34 26.03
N THR A 53 7.44 16.12 26.64
CA THR A 53 7.21 17.55 26.87
C THR A 53 6.94 18.31 25.58
N GLN A 54 7.52 17.87 24.45
CA GLN A 54 7.25 18.49 23.13
C GLN A 54 5.88 18.10 22.58
N LEU A 55 5.43 16.87 22.81
CA LEU A 55 4.16 16.37 22.34
C LEU A 55 2.99 16.99 23.12
N THR A 56 3.10 17.04 24.45
CA THR A 56 1.99 17.35 25.37
C THR A 56 2.07 18.76 25.95
N GLY A 57 3.21 19.43 25.77
CA GLY A 57 3.52 20.69 26.44
C GLY A 57 3.80 20.57 27.95
N ILE A 58 3.72 19.37 28.55
CA ILE A 58 3.89 19.18 29.99
C ILE A 58 5.37 19.12 30.36
N SER A 59 5.82 20.12 31.12
CA SER A 59 7.21 20.24 31.58
C SER A 59 7.43 19.69 32.99
N ASN A 60 8.69 19.36 33.31
CA ASN A 60 9.12 18.99 34.66
C ASN A 60 8.79 20.04 35.73
N GLU A 61 8.63 21.32 35.36
CA GLU A 61 8.25 22.40 36.28
C GLU A 61 6.75 22.34 36.61
N MET A 62 5.91 22.05 35.61
CA MET A 62 4.45 21.95 35.78
C MET A 62 4.03 20.80 36.69
N VAL A 63 4.72 19.66 36.61
CA VAL A 63 4.37 18.45 37.39
C VAL A 63 5.12 18.33 38.72
N ARG A 64 6.06 19.24 39.02
CA ARG A 64 6.90 19.14 40.23
C ARG A 64 6.07 19.21 41.50
N ASP A 65 5.17 20.19 41.56
CA ASP A 65 4.33 20.47 42.73
C ASP A 65 2.91 19.88 42.58
N ALA A 66 2.66 19.14 41.49
CA ALA A 66 1.41 18.43 41.26
C ALA A 66 1.25 17.26 42.25
N PRO A 67 0.01 16.85 42.58
CA PRO A 67 -0.22 15.70 43.44
C PRO A 67 0.30 14.40 42.80
N PRO A 68 0.80 13.42 43.57
CA PRO A 68 1.12 12.10 43.04
C PRO A 68 -0.17 11.33 42.69
N ILE A 69 -0.09 10.37 41.78
CA ILE A 69 -1.25 9.58 41.31
C ILE A 69 -2.11 9.02 42.46
N LYS A 70 -1.47 8.51 43.52
CA LYS A 70 -2.14 7.94 44.70
C LYS A 70 -3.04 8.93 45.45
N ALA A 71 -2.80 10.24 45.30
CA ALA A 71 -3.59 11.27 45.94
C ALA A 71 -4.84 11.66 45.13
N VAL A 72 -4.88 11.39 43.83
CA VAL A 72 -5.97 11.82 42.93
C VAL A 72 -6.77 10.65 42.36
N ILE A 73 -6.23 9.43 42.37
CA ILE A 73 -6.86 8.29 41.69
C ILE A 73 -8.22 7.91 42.28
N GLN A 74 -8.41 8.03 43.60
CA GLN A 74 -9.71 7.74 44.22
C GLN A 74 -10.74 8.80 43.88
N ASP A 75 -10.35 10.08 43.87
CA ASP A 75 -11.25 11.18 43.47
C ASP A 75 -11.65 11.08 42.00
N PHE A 76 -10.70 10.69 41.13
CA PHE A 76 -10.99 10.36 39.74
C PHE A 76 -11.92 9.13 39.66
N ALA A 77 -11.70 8.14 40.54
CA ALA A 77 -12.52 6.95 40.57
C ALA A 77 -13.99 7.25 40.91
N ASP A 78 -14.18 8.10 41.91
CA ASP A 78 -15.50 8.54 42.34
C ASP A 78 -16.17 9.43 41.27
N PHE A 79 -15.39 10.21 40.51
CA PHE A 79 -15.90 10.98 39.37
C PHE A 79 -16.48 10.10 38.27
N VAL A 80 -15.79 9.03 37.87
CA VAL A 80 -16.27 8.12 36.81
C VAL A 80 -17.38 7.20 37.34
N GLY A 81 -17.24 6.67 38.56
CA GLY A 81 -18.20 5.72 39.15
C GLY A 81 -18.37 4.46 38.29
N ASP A 82 -19.61 4.00 38.13
CA ASP A 82 -19.97 2.84 37.27
C ASP A 82 -20.34 3.24 35.83
N LEU A 83 -20.06 4.49 35.42
CA LEU A 83 -20.45 5.00 34.11
C LEU A 83 -19.64 4.35 32.97
N PRO A 84 -20.22 4.19 31.77
CA PRO A 84 -19.46 3.80 30.59
C PRO A 84 -18.33 4.79 30.31
N VAL A 85 -17.18 4.27 29.90
CA VAL A 85 -15.99 5.03 29.57
C VAL A 85 -15.75 4.96 28.07
N ILE A 86 -15.49 6.12 27.46
CA ILE A 86 -15.03 6.22 26.08
C ILE A 86 -13.63 6.84 26.04
N GLY A 87 -12.81 6.40 25.09
CA GLY A 87 -11.50 6.98 24.79
C GLY A 87 -11.16 6.79 23.32
N HIS A 88 -10.00 7.28 22.91
CA HIS A 88 -9.47 7.05 21.57
C HIS A 88 -8.24 6.15 21.67
N ASN A 89 -8.29 4.92 21.15
CA ASN A 89 -7.28 3.89 21.46
C ASN A 89 -7.22 3.58 22.98
N VAL A 90 -8.40 3.51 23.61
CA VAL A 90 -8.60 3.57 25.07
C VAL A 90 -7.93 2.44 25.86
N GLN A 91 -7.57 1.34 25.20
CA GLN A 91 -6.82 0.25 25.85
C GLN A 91 -5.46 0.72 26.35
N PHE A 92 -4.85 1.72 25.70
CA PHE A 92 -3.63 2.37 26.16
C PHE A 92 -3.83 3.01 27.53
N ASP A 93 -4.80 3.93 27.64
CA ASP A 93 -5.13 4.65 28.86
C ASP A 93 -5.50 3.70 30.00
N LEU A 94 -6.32 2.71 29.69
CA LEU A 94 -6.78 1.71 30.64
C LEU A 94 -5.65 0.83 31.15
N ALA A 95 -4.61 0.56 30.37
CA ALA A 95 -3.45 -0.19 30.86
C ALA A 95 -2.75 0.52 32.02
N PHE A 96 -2.63 1.86 31.96
CA PHE A 96 -2.10 2.68 33.06
C PHE A 96 -3.06 2.73 34.25
N LEU A 97 -4.36 2.90 34.01
CA LEU A 97 -5.38 3.03 35.08
C LEU A 97 -5.67 1.70 35.80
N LYS A 98 -5.61 0.56 35.11
CA LYS A 98 -5.80 -0.78 35.71
C LYS A 98 -4.73 -1.09 36.75
N ILE A 99 -3.48 -0.66 36.52
CA ILE A 99 -2.39 -0.80 37.51
C ILE A 99 -2.69 -0.02 38.80
N GLN A 100 -3.44 1.08 38.69
CA GLN A 100 -3.83 1.89 39.84
C GLN A 100 -5.16 1.44 40.47
N HIS A 101 -5.76 0.35 40.00
CA HIS A 101 -7.04 -0.19 40.46
C HIS A 101 -8.20 0.82 40.41
N ALA A 102 -8.19 1.74 39.44
CA ALA A 102 -9.17 2.82 39.37
C ALA A 102 -10.57 2.30 38.97
N PHE A 103 -10.66 1.35 38.03
CA PHE A 103 -11.93 0.76 37.58
C PHE A 103 -11.75 -0.62 36.93
N ASP A 104 -12.51 -1.64 37.38
CA ASP A 104 -12.42 -3.02 36.85
C ASP A 104 -13.66 -3.47 36.05
N ARG A 105 -14.77 -2.71 36.10
CA ARG A 105 -16.10 -3.20 35.65
C ARG A 105 -16.84 -2.29 34.67
N ASN A 106 -16.28 -1.12 34.36
CA ASN A 106 -16.95 -0.14 33.51
C ASN A 106 -17.01 -0.65 32.06
N PRO A 107 -18.14 -0.46 31.35
CA PRO A 107 -18.18 -0.70 29.91
C PRO A 107 -17.21 0.24 29.21
N VAL A 108 -16.24 -0.33 28.51
CA VAL A 108 -15.24 0.41 27.74
C VAL A 108 -15.67 0.50 26.29
N ASN A 109 -15.48 1.67 25.69
CA ASN A 109 -15.76 1.91 24.28
C ASN A 109 -14.64 2.69 23.62
N ASP A 110 -14.15 2.16 22.50
CA ASP A 110 -13.10 2.82 21.74
C ASP A 110 -13.69 3.55 20.54
N THR A 111 -13.50 4.87 20.49
CA THR A 111 -13.93 5.70 19.35
C THR A 111 -13.21 5.34 18.06
N PHE A 112 -11.97 4.83 18.13
CA PHE A 112 -11.26 4.32 16.97
C PHE A 112 -11.99 3.11 16.37
N GLU A 113 -12.37 2.13 17.18
CA GLU A 113 -13.10 0.93 16.74
C GLU A 113 -14.45 1.27 16.09
N ILE A 114 -15.17 2.22 16.70
CA ILE A 114 -16.47 2.68 16.22
C ILE A 114 -16.31 3.46 14.90
N ALA A 115 -15.35 4.39 14.84
CA ALA A 115 -15.06 5.18 13.64
C ALA A 115 -14.59 4.30 12.48
N ALA A 116 -13.75 3.30 12.75
CA ALA A 116 -13.29 2.34 11.75
C ALA A 116 -14.44 1.65 11.03
N VAL A 117 -15.54 1.35 11.72
CA VAL A 117 -16.74 0.74 11.13
C VAL A 117 -17.65 1.76 10.44
N LEU A 118 -17.93 2.89 11.10
CA LEU A 118 -18.92 3.87 10.62
C LEU A 118 -18.42 4.79 9.51
N LEU A 119 -17.09 4.95 9.41
CA LEU A 119 -16.40 5.78 8.43
C LEU A 119 -15.41 4.92 7.63
N PRO A 120 -15.91 3.95 6.84
CA PRO A 120 -15.05 2.95 6.21
C PRO A 120 -14.03 3.53 5.21
N SER A 121 -14.36 4.68 4.61
CA SER A 121 -13.53 5.38 3.61
C SER A 121 -12.75 6.56 4.20
N ALA A 122 -12.75 6.76 5.52
CA ALA A 122 -11.98 7.85 6.13
C ALA A 122 -10.47 7.66 5.85
N PRO A 123 -9.74 8.71 5.48
CA PRO A 123 -8.33 8.59 5.10
C PRO A 123 -7.43 8.20 6.27
N ARG A 124 -7.80 8.62 7.49
CA ARG A 124 -7.11 8.32 8.74
C ARG A 124 -8.11 8.23 9.89
N TYR A 125 -7.73 7.51 10.94
CA TYR A 125 -8.55 7.34 12.15
C TYR A 125 -7.89 7.92 13.40
N SER A 126 -6.84 8.76 13.29
CA SER A 126 -6.35 9.51 14.45
C SER A 126 -7.41 10.50 14.91
N LEU A 127 -7.43 10.82 16.21
CA LEU A 127 -8.41 11.74 16.79
C LEU A 127 -8.47 13.07 16.02
N SER A 128 -7.31 13.67 15.74
CA SER A 128 -7.19 14.90 14.92
C SER A 128 -7.83 14.77 13.54
N ALA A 129 -7.53 13.69 12.81
CA ALA A 129 -8.08 13.48 11.48
C ALA A 129 -9.60 13.23 11.51
N LEU A 130 -10.12 12.60 12.56
CA LEU A 130 -11.55 12.39 12.75
C LEU A 130 -12.28 13.69 13.10
N VAL A 131 -11.65 14.56 13.90
CA VAL A 131 -12.16 15.91 14.19
C VAL A 131 -12.33 16.70 12.89
N ASP A 132 -11.34 16.66 12.00
CA ASP A 132 -11.42 17.32 10.68
C ASP A 132 -12.48 16.66 9.77
N THR A 133 -12.44 15.33 9.66
CA THR A 133 -13.35 14.54 8.79
C THR A 133 -14.82 14.71 9.19
N LEU A 134 -15.09 14.92 10.49
CA LEU A 134 -16.43 15.11 11.03
C LEU A 134 -16.80 16.59 11.21
N GLU A 135 -15.95 17.50 10.74
CA GLU A 135 -16.12 18.96 10.81
C GLU A 135 -16.41 19.46 12.23
N VAL A 136 -15.63 18.99 13.20
CA VAL A 136 -15.72 19.38 14.62
C VAL A 136 -14.72 20.53 14.89
N SER A 137 -14.99 21.68 14.28
CA SER A 137 -13.98 22.67 13.84
C SER A 137 -13.21 23.51 14.87
N ASN A 138 -13.23 23.22 16.17
CA ASN A 138 -12.69 24.15 17.20
C ASN A 138 -11.83 23.52 18.32
N LEU A 139 -11.42 22.26 18.20
CA LEU A 139 -10.59 21.60 19.21
C LEU A 139 -9.21 21.30 18.62
N GLN A 140 -8.14 21.82 19.23
CA GLN A 140 -6.76 21.48 18.88
C GLN A 140 -6.25 20.42 19.89
N PRO A 141 -6.34 19.12 19.58
CA PRO A 141 -5.99 18.07 20.53
C PRO A 141 -4.48 18.01 20.77
N HIS A 142 -4.03 18.39 21.97
CA HIS A 142 -2.63 18.31 22.43
C HIS A 142 -2.50 18.13 23.96
N ARG A 143 -3.61 18.01 24.68
CA ARG A 143 -3.69 17.95 26.15
C ARG A 143 -4.84 17.03 26.52
N ALA A 144 -4.65 16.21 27.55
CA ALA A 144 -5.64 15.21 27.97
C ALA A 144 -7.09 15.73 28.10
N GLN A 145 -7.29 16.94 28.61
CA GLN A 145 -8.64 17.50 28.74
C GLN A 145 -9.27 17.88 27.39
N GLU A 146 -8.48 18.46 26.49
CA GLU A 146 -8.92 18.87 25.16
C GLU A 146 -9.19 17.63 24.29
N ASP A 147 -8.36 16.59 24.43
CA ASP A 147 -8.49 15.30 23.76
C ASP A 147 -9.71 14.52 24.27
N ALA A 148 -10.03 14.58 25.56
CA ALA A 148 -11.26 14.03 26.10
C ALA A 148 -12.52 14.75 25.55
N GLU A 149 -12.48 16.09 25.39
CA GLU A 149 -13.56 16.86 24.76
C GLU A 149 -13.69 16.56 23.26
N ALA A 150 -12.57 16.41 22.55
CA ALA A 150 -12.55 16.03 21.14
C ALA A 150 -13.11 14.62 20.95
N THR A 151 -12.73 13.67 21.81
CA THR A 151 -13.23 12.30 21.83
C THR A 151 -14.74 12.28 22.05
N MET A 152 -15.26 13.06 23.00
CA MET A 152 -16.70 13.24 23.20
C MET A 152 -17.38 13.75 21.92
N ALA A 153 -16.85 14.81 21.31
CA ALA A 153 -17.47 15.43 20.15
C ALA A 153 -17.49 14.48 18.93
N VAL A 154 -16.39 13.76 18.69
CA VAL A 154 -16.32 12.68 17.70
C VAL A 154 -17.35 11.61 18.00
N PHE A 155 -17.44 11.13 19.25
CA PHE A 155 -18.40 10.10 19.65
C PHE A 155 -19.86 10.52 19.40
N LEU A 156 -20.23 11.76 19.70
CA LEU A 156 -21.57 12.30 19.40
C LEU A 156 -21.89 12.26 17.91
N ARG A 157 -20.94 12.62 17.04
CA ARG A 157 -21.10 12.51 15.57
C ARG A 157 -21.19 11.06 15.10
N LEU A 158 -20.45 10.15 15.73
CA LEU A 158 -20.54 8.71 15.45
C LEU A 158 -21.91 8.16 15.84
N ILE A 159 -22.54 8.64 16.92
CA ILE A 159 -23.93 8.31 17.28
C ILE A 159 -24.89 8.72 16.17
N GLU A 160 -24.76 9.94 15.63
CA GLU A 160 -25.62 10.44 14.53
C GLU A 160 -25.51 9.52 13.30
N LYS A 161 -24.28 9.16 12.92
CA LYS A 161 -24.02 8.25 11.79
C LYS A 161 -24.54 6.83 12.05
N ALA A 162 -24.30 6.27 13.23
CA ALA A 162 -24.78 4.94 13.60
C ALA A 162 -26.30 4.89 13.63
N ARG A 163 -26.95 5.96 14.11
CA ARG A 163 -28.40 6.08 14.06
C ARG A 163 -28.86 6.02 12.61
N ALA A 164 -28.24 6.73 11.66
CA ALA A 164 -28.67 6.71 10.26
C ALA A 164 -28.66 5.31 9.58
N LEU A 165 -27.95 4.32 10.13
CA LEU A 165 -27.88 2.97 9.57
C LEU A 165 -29.23 2.20 9.66
N PRO A 166 -29.48 1.26 8.73
CA PRO A 166 -30.62 0.36 8.82
C PRO A 166 -30.61 -0.51 10.08
N THR A 167 -31.79 -0.73 10.67
CA THR A 167 -31.92 -1.52 11.91
C THR A 167 -31.45 -2.96 11.78
N HIS A 168 -31.64 -3.59 10.61
CA HIS A 168 -31.19 -4.97 10.39
C HIS A 168 -29.67 -5.09 10.39
N LEU A 169 -28.96 -4.13 9.82
CA LEU A 169 -27.50 -4.08 9.79
C LEU A 169 -26.93 -3.86 11.19
N LEU A 170 -27.53 -2.97 11.98
CA LEU A 170 -27.19 -2.81 13.40
C LEU A 170 -27.43 -4.11 14.19
N ALA A 171 -28.52 -4.82 13.92
CA ALA A 171 -28.83 -6.09 14.57
C ALA A 171 -27.82 -7.19 14.21
N GLU A 172 -27.38 -7.27 12.95
CA GLU A 172 -26.35 -8.20 12.49
C GLU A 172 -25.02 -7.94 13.20
N ILE A 173 -24.54 -6.69 13.22
CA ILE A 173 -23.30 -6.30 13.92
C ILE A 173 -23.36 -6.68 15.41
N VAL A 174 -24.48 -6.38 16.08
CA VAL A 174 -24.66 -6.72 17.50
C VAL A 174 -24.69 -8.23 17.70
N GLN A 175 -25.36 -8.98 16.84
CA GLN A 175 -25.44 -10.44 16.93
C GLN A 175 -24.07 -11.10 16.77
N ASP A 176 -23.27 -10.66 15.79
CA ASP A 176 -21.95 -11.21 15.52
C ASP A 176 -20.92 -10.84 16.61
N SER A 177 -21.15 -9.74 17.33
CA SER A 177 -20.29 -9.32 18.43
C SER A 177 -20.50 -10.06 19.76
N GLN A 178 -21.54 -10.90 19.91
CA GLN A 178 -21.94 -11.43 21.22
C GLN A 178 -20.86 -12.27 21.91
N SER A 179 -20.15 -13.09 21.15
CA SER A 179 -19.10 -14.00 21.64
C SER A 179 -17.68 -13.45 21.47
N ILE A 180 -17.53 -12.21 21.00
CA ILE A 180 -16.25 -11.60 20.68
C ILE A 180 -16.01 -10.46 21.66
N ASP A 181 -14.80 -10.40 22.21
CA ASP A 181 -14.38 -9.26 23.02
C ASP A 181 -14.00 -8.10 22.08
N TRP A 182 -14.93 -7.16 21.93
CA TRP A 182 -14.81 -6.04 21.00
C TRP A 182 -15.29 -4.75 21.65
N ASP A 183 -14.41 -3.75 21.68
CA ASP A 183 -14.65 -2.50 22.42
C ASP A 183 -15.78 -1.65 21.81
N ALA A 184 -16.20 -1.86 20.56
CA ALA A 184 -17.38 -1.16 20.01
C ALA A 184 -18.71 -1.87 20.28
N ARG A 185 -18.72 -3.08 20.87
CA ARG A 185 -19.94 -3.88 21.08
C ARG A 185 -20.99 -3.14 21.89
N TRP A 186 -20.57 -2.49 22.99
CA TRP A 186 -21.50 -1.79 23.86
C TRP A 186 -22.19 -0.66 23.10
N PHE A 187 -21.44 0.13 22.33
CA PHE A 187 -21.96 1.20 21.49
C PHE A 187 -23.06 0.72 20.55
N PHE A 188 -22.79 -0.27 19.69
CA PHE A 188 -23.77 -0.77 18.73
C PHE A 188 -25.00 -1.37 19.41
N THR A 189 -24.80 -2.04 20.56
CA THR A 189 -25.91 -2.58 21.38
C THR A 189 -26.82 -1.46 21.89
N GLN A 190 -26.26 -0.33 22.35
CA GLN A 190 -27.06 0.80 22.79
C GLN A 190 -27.81 1.47 21.64
N ILE A 191 -27.16 1.68 20.49
CA ILE A 191 -27.82 2.27 19.31
C ILE A 191 -29.01 1.42 18.87
N LEU A 192 -28.86 0.09 18.81
CA LEU A 192 -29.95 -0.83 18.47
C LEU A 192 -31.11 -0.77 19.47
N ARG A 193 -30.81 -0.70 20.78
CA ARG A 193 -31.82 -0.55 21.83
C ARG A 193 -32.59 0.77 21.71
N MET A 194 -31.89 1.88 21.48
CA MET A 194 -32.52 3.20 21.27
C MET A 194 -33.46 3.16 20.06
N ARG A 195 -32.98 2.64 18.91
CA ARG A 195 -33.79 2.47 17.69
C ARG A 195 -35.03 1.59 17.90
N SER A 196 -34.95 0.60 18.79
CA SER A 196 -36.08 -0.28 19.10
C SER A 196 -37.15 0.39 19.99
N GLN A 197 -36.78 1.44 20.73
CA GLN A 197 -37.68 2.20 21.61
C GLN A 197 -38.44 3.32 20.88
N ASP A 198 -37.92 3.81 19.75
CA ASP A 198 -38.48 4.94 18.98
C ASP A 198 -39.78 4.62 18.22
N GLY A 199 -40.33 3.41 18.36
CA GLY A 199 -41.55 2.97 17.68
C GLY A 199 -41.31 2.64 16.20
N VAL A 200 -41.69 1.44 15.79
CA VAL A 200 -41.50 0.96 14.42
C VAL A 200 -42.39 1.78 13.47
N GLN A 201 -41.82 2.74 12.72
CA GLN A 201 -42.44 3.16 11.46
C GLN A 201 -42.27 2.01 10.47
N ALA A 202 -43.38 1.36 10.13
CA ALA A 202 -43.43 0.36 9.08
C ALA A 202 -43.05 1.01 7.75
N ARG A 203 -41.76 0.95 7.39
CA ARG A 203 -41.37 0.91 5.98
C ARG A 203 -41.58 -0.53 5.53
N GLU A 204 -42.33 -0.69 4.43
CA GLU A 204 -42.57 -1.98 3.79
C GLU A 204 -41.26 -2.77 3.74
N ALA A 205 -41.28 -3.96 4.34
CA ALA A 205 -40.23 -4.92 4.15
C ALA A 205 -40.23 -5.29 2.66
N LYS A 206 -39.30 -4.72 1.89
CA LYS A 206 -38.72 -5.47 0.79
C LYS A 206 -38.07 -6.68 1.44
N GLN A 207 -38.83 -7.76 1.52
CA GLN A 207 -38.29 -9.10 1.60
C GLN A 207 -37.25 -9.19 0.48
N ARG A 208 -35.98 -9.08 0.84
CA ARG A 208 -34.90 -9.61 0.04
C ARG A 208 -34.07 -10.39 1.04
N ASP A 209 -33.83 -11.65 0.69
CA ASP A 209 -32.71 -12.41 1.22
C ASP A 209 -31.52 -11.48 1.44
N TYR A 210 -30.63 -11.82 2.35
CA TYR A 210 -29.39 -11.08 2.54
C TYR A 210 -28.46 -11.05 1.29
N GLY A 211 -28.91 -11.49 0.12
CA GLY A 211 -28.45 -11.08 -1.22
C GLY A 211 -29.40 -10.01 -1.80
N VAL A 212 -28.98 -8.80 -2.10
CA VAL A 212 -27.80 -8.43 -2.88
C VAL A 212 -27.37 -7.04 -2.39
N LEU A 213 -26.29 -6.95 -1.60
CA LEU A 213 -25.65 -5.66 -1.25
C LEU A 213 -24.99 -4.99 -2.46
N PHE A 214 -24.81 -5.75 -3.53
CA PHE A 214 -24.44 -5.25 -4.84
C PHE A 214 -25.74 -4.95 -5.61
N THR A 215 -25.82 -3.83 -6.33
CA THR A 215 -26.98 -3.48 -7.16
C THR A 215 -27.39 -4.61 -8.10
N GLU A 216 -28.68 -4.67 -8.48
CA GLU A 216 -29.19 -5.59 -9.49
C GLU A 216 -28.30 -5.59 -10.74
N PRO A 217 -28.14 -6.74 -11.44
CA PRO A 217 -27.29 -6.85 -12.61
C PRO A 217 -27.61 -5.71 -13.57
N SER A 218 -26.68 -4.75 -13.72
CA SER A 218 -26.83 -3.72 -14.73
C SER A 218 -26.87 -4.41 -16.09
N GLU A 219 -27.66 -3.86 -17.00
CA GLU A 219 -27.70 -4.18 -18.43
C GLU A 219 -26.27 -4.31 -19.01
N LEU A 220 -25.63 -5.48 -18.91
CA LEU A 220 -24.23 -5.64 -19.29
C LEU A 220 -24.03 -6.97 -20.01
N LEU A 221 -24.39 -6.94 -21.28
CA LEU A 221 -23.61 -7.58 -22.32
C LEU A 221 -23.41 -6.56 -23.44
N THR A 222 -22.72 -5.46 -23.14
CA THR A 222 -22.10 -4.67 -24.21
C THR A 222 -21.18 -5.63 -24.96
N PRO A 223 -21.37 -5.83 -26.28
CA PRO A 223 -20.59 -6.81 -27.01
C PRO A 223 -19.10 -6.49 -26.89
N ALA A 224 -18.29 -7.55 -26.82
CA ALA A 224 -16.85 -7.40 -26.81
C ALA A 224 -16.39 -6.57 -28.02
N LEU A 225 -15.38 -5.73 -27.80
CA LEU A 225 -14.77 -4.92 -28.85
C LEU A 225 -14.28 -5.84 -29.97
N LYS A 226 -14.70 -5.57 -31.21
CA LYS A 226 -14.25 -6.31 -32.39
C LYS A 226 -13.45 -5.40 -33.29
N PRO A 227 -12.14 -5.62 -33.47
CA PRO A 227 -11.31 -4.77 -34.31
C PRO A 227 -11.84 -4.75 -35.75
N ASN A 228 -11.66 -3.61 -36.41
CA ASN A 228 -11.95 -3.50 -37.83
C ASN A 228 -11.07 -4.47 -38.63
N PRO A 229 -11.57 -5.05 -39.73
CA PRO A 229 -10.79 -6.01 -40.53
C PRO A 229 -9.57 -5.40 -41.22
N VAL A 230 -9.60 -4.08 -41.44
CA VAL A 230 -8.50 -3.29 -42.01
C VAL A 230 -8.31 -2.07 -41.12
N PHE A 231 -7.07 -1.79 -40.73
CA PHE A 231 -6.74 -0.62 -39.93
C PHE A 231 -6.40 0.56 -40.82
N GLU A 232 -6.92 1.73 -40.46
CA GLU A 232 -6.66 3.01 -41.08
C GLU A 232 -5.62 3.77 -40.24
N PRO A 233 -4.52 4.24 -40.85
CA PRO A 233 -3.51 5.02 -40.14
C PRO A 233 -4.09 6.35 -39.64
N LEU A 234 -3.48 6.89 -38.59
CA LEU A 234 -3.74 8.27 -38.18
C LEU A 234 -2.89 9.24 -39.00
N ASP A 235 -3.42 10.44 -39.25
CA ASP A 235 -2.63 11.54 -39.78
C ASP A 235 -1.90 12.22 -38.62
N ALA A 236 -0.57 12.23 -38.70
CA ALA A 236 0.29 12.78 -37.67
C ALA A 236 0.10 14.29 -37.46
N ASP A 237 -0.13 15.04 -38.53
CA ASP A 237 -0.30 16.49 -38.47
C ASP A 237 -1.67 16.85 -37.87
N GLU A 238 -2.73 16.14 -38.28
CA GLU A 238 -4.07 16.31 -37.69
C GLU A 238 -4.08 15.97 -36.18
N THR A 239 -3.40 14.88 -35.80
CA THR A 239 -3.32 14.46 -34.40
C THR A 239 -2.55 15.51 -33.58
N THR A 240 -1.45 16.03 -34.11
CA THR A 240 -0.61 17.05 -33.45
C THR A 240 -1.33 18.39 -33.30
N ALA A 241 -2.19 18.75 -34.27
CA ALA A 241 -3.00 19.96 -34.22
C ALA A 241 -3.95 20.02 -33.00
N ILE A 242 -4.25 18.88 -32.38
CA ILE A 242 -5.16 18.80 -31.22
C ILE A 242 -4.55 19.45 -29.97
N LEU A 243 -3.26 19.24 -29.74
CA LEU A 243 -2.53 19.81 -28.60
C LEU A 243 -1.78 21.11 -28.97
N SER A 244 -1.81 21.50 -30.25
CA SER A 244 -1.21 22.74 -30.73
C SER A 244 -1.94 23.98 -30.19
N PRO A 245 -1.32 25.17 -30.20
CA PRO A 245 -1.96 26.42 -29.76
C PRO A 245 -3.28 26.67 -30.52
N GLY A 246 -4.37 26.89 -29.79
CA GLY A 246 -5.72 27.07 -30.37
C GLY A 246 -6.48 25.76 -30.68
N GLY A 247 -5.87 24.59 -30.45
CA GLY A 247 -6.50 23.27 -30.55
C GLY A 247 -7.59 23.04 -29.49
N PRO A 248 -8.33 21.92 -29.55
CA PRO A 248 -9.46 21.65 -28.67
C PRO A 248 -9.17 21.75 -27.18
N PHE A 249 -7.98 21.32 -26.73
CA PHE A 249 -7.58 21.37 -25.31
C PHE A 249 -7.46 22.79 -24.77
N SER A 250 -6.98 23.74 -25.58
CA SER A 250 -6.88 25.15 -25.21
C SER A 250 -8.24 25.82 -24.92
N LYS A 251 -9.35 25.20 -25.34
CA LYS A 251 -10.71 25.72 -25.13
C LYS A 251 -11.35 25.20 -23.84
N ILE A 252 -10.85 24.10 -23.29
CA ILE A 252 -11.45 23.40 -22.15
C ILE A 252 -10.64 23.62 -20.87
N MET A 253 -9.33 23.70 -21.01
CA MET A 253 -8.41 23.87 -19.89
C MET A 253 -7.92 25.32 -19.83
N GLU A 254 -8.32 26.06 -18.79
CA GLU A 254 -7.99 27.48 -18.62
C GLU A 254 -6.47 27.76 -18.63
N ASN A 255 -5.67 26.83 -18.10
CA ASN A 255 -4.22 26.92 -17.99
C ASN A 255 -3.48 25.95 -18.93
N PHE A 256 -4.05 25.64 -20.10
CA PHE A 256 -3.37 24.77 -21.08
C PHE A 256 -2.23 25.49 -21.78
N GLU A 257 -1.07 24.85 -21.77
CA GLU A 257 0.12 25.30 -22.47
C GLU A 257 0.57 24.23 -23.46
N SER A 258 0.69 24.60 -24.73
CA SER A 258 1.28 23.75 -25.76
C SER A 258 2.79 23.75 -25.63
N ARG A 259 3.41 22.57 -25.71
CA ARG A 259 4.87 22.39 -25.61
C ARG A 259 5.40 21.60 -26.81
N ASN A 260 6.51 22.03 -27.40
CA ASN A 260 7.02 21.41 -28.64
C ASN A 260 7.39 19.94 -28.43
N GLU A 261 8.00 19.62 -27.29
CA GLU A 261 8.37 18.26 -26.90
C GLU A 261 7.12 17.38 -26.74
N GLN A 262 5.99 17.94 -26.29
CA GLN A 262 4.72 17.23 -26.18
C GLN A 262 4.17 16.87 -27.57
N LEU A 263 4.31 17.79 -28.52
CA LEU A 263 3.89 17.59 -29.91
C LEU A 263 4.77 16.55 -30.62
N GLU A 264 6.09 16.60 -30.42
CA GLU A 264 7.02 15.60 -30.93
C GLU A 264 6.72 14.19 -30.39
N MET A 265 6.49 14.08 -29.07
CA MET A 265 6.10 12.81 -28.45
C MET A 265 4.81 12.28 -29.07
N LEU A 266 3.78 13.12 -29.19
CA LEU A 266 2.50 12.75 -29.75
C LEU A 266 2.65 12.29 -31.20
N GLN A 267 3.42 13.00 -32.02
CA GLN A 267 3.69 12.66 -33.41
C GLN A 267 4.39 11.29 -33.52
N ALA A 268 5.43 11.06 -32.72
CA ALA A 268 6.16 9.79 -32.72
C ALA A 268 5.27 8.61 -32.31
N ILE A 269 4.45 8.77 -31.27
CA ILE A 269 3.49 7.73 -30.83
C ILE A 269 2.42 7.49 -31.89
N THR A 270 1.94 8.54 -32.55
CA THR A 270 0.96 8.43 -33.65
C THR A 270 1.51 7.57 -34.79
N ASN A 271 2.77 7.81 -35.17
CA ASN A 271 3.46 7.04 -36.19
C ASN A 271 3.68 5.59 -35.74
N ALA A 272 4.12 5.37 -34.49
CA ALA A 272 4.35 4.03 -33.95
C ALA A 272 3.07 3.18 -33.94
N LEU A 273 1.94 3.76 -33.50
CA LEU A 273 0.64 3.07 -33.54
C LEU A 273 0.18 2.79 -34.98
N SER A 274 0.36 3.75 -35.89
CA SER A 274 -0.09 3.62 -37.28
C SER A 274 0.73 2.65 -38.12
N ASN A 275 2.03 2.54 -37.81
CA ASN A 275 2.98 1.70 -38.55
C ASN A 275 3.29 0.36 -37.85
N SER A 276 2.68 0.09 -36.69
CA SER A 276 2.99 -1.08 -35.86
C SER A 276 4.49 -1.19 -35.53
N GLN A 277 5.02 -0.18 -34.84
CA GLN A 277 6.43 -0.13 -34.42
C GLN A 277 6.56 -0.05 -32.90
N HIS A 278 7.65 -0.59 -32.35
CA HIS A 278 8.01 -0.42 -30.96
C HIS A 278 8.78 0.89 -30.75
N LEU A 279 8.53 1.58 -29.64
CA LEU A 279 9.11 2.90 -29.38
C LEU A 279 9.44 3.08 -27.88
N MET A 280 10.65 3.55 -27.60
CA MET A 280 11.09 4.01 -26.28
C MET A 280 11.18 5.53 -26.27
N VAL A 281 10.45 6.18 -25.36
CA VAL A 281 10.42 7.65 -25.24
C VAL A 281 10.88 8.09 -23.85
N GLU A 282 12.02 8.76 -23.77
CA GLU A 282 12.33 9.57 -22.59
C GLU A 282 11.67 10.94 -22.77
N ALA A 283 10.69 11.25 -21.93
CA ALA A 283 9.98 12.52 -21.96
C ALA A 283 10.11 13.21 -20.60
N GLY A 284 10.97 14.23 -20.52
CA GLY A 284 11.21 15.03 -19.33
C GLY A 284 9.95 15.43 -18.54
N THR A 285 10.12 15.67 -17.23
CA THR A 285 9.01 16.08 -16.36
C THR A 285 8.33 17.34 -16.89
N GLY A 286 7.00 17.40 -16.75
CA GLY A 286 6.20 18.57 -17.10
C GLY A 286 5.87 18.76 -18.58
N ILE A 287 6.35 17.89 -19.49
CA ILE A 287 5.97 17.92 -20.91
C ILE A 287 4.45 17.73 -21.11
N GLY A 288 3.79 17.01 -20.20
CA GLY A 288 2.40 16.59 -20.38
C GLY A 288 2.30 15.23 -21.10
N LYS A 289 3.14 14.28 -20.68
CA LYS A 289 3.23 12.90 -21.20
C LYS A 289 1.87 12.23 -21.35
N SER A 290 1.01 12.33 -20.33
CA SER A 290 -0.30 11.69 -20.30
C SER A 290 -1.11 11.99 -21.56
N PHE A 291 -1.28 13.27 -21.90
CA PHE A 291 -2.03 13.64 -23.10
C PHE A 291 -1.29 13.29 -24.41
N ALA A 292 0.05 13.34 -24.41
CA ALA A 292 0.84 12.99 -25.59
C ALA A 292 0.65 11.53 -26.02
N TYR A 293 0.44 10.60 -25.08
CA TYR A 293 0.10 9.20 -25.41
C TYR A 293 -1.41 8.91 -25.44
N LEU A 294 -2.23 9.60 -24.62
CA LEU A 294 -3.68 9.35 -24.56
C LEU A 294 -4.42 9.80 -25.82
N VAL A 295 -4.06 10.95 -26.40
CA VAL A 295 -4.68 11.47 -27.62
C VAL A 295 -4.54 10.50 -28.80
N PRO A 296 -3.32 10.09 -29.19
CA PRO A 296 -3.18 9.14 -30.30
C PRO A 296 -3.76 7.76 -29.97
N ALA A 297 -3.66 7.28 -28.72
CA ALA A 297 -4.28 6.03 -28.31
C ALA A 297 -5.81 6.05 -28.45
N ALA A 298 -6.47 7.15 -28.05
CA ALA A 298 -7.92 7.29 -28.14
C ALA A 298 -8.39 7.39 -29.59
N LEU A 299 -7.68 8.15 -30.44
CA LEU A 299 -8.01 8.26 -31.86
C LEU A 299 -7.78 6.94 -32.60
N TRP A 300 -6.66 6.27 -32.34
CA TRP A 300 -6.34 4.96 -32.93
C TRP A 300 -7.40 3.93 -32.55
N SER A 301 -7.70 3.82 -31.26
CA SER A 301 -8.60 2.81 -30.74
C SER A 301 -10.04 3.00 -31.19
N THR A 302 -10.53 4.24 -31.27
CA THR A 302 -11.89 4.53 -31.75
C THR A 302 -12.02 4.43 -33.27
N ARG A 303 -11.03 4.88 -34.05
CA ARG A 303 -11.03 4.77 -35.52
C ARG A 303 -10.99 3.32 -36.00
N ASN A 304 -10.14 2.51 -35.38
CA ASN A 304 -9.92 1.12 -35.79
C ASN A 304 -10.71 0.08 -34.99
N ASN A 305 -11.48 0.53 -34.00
CA ASN A 305 -12.13 -0.33 -32.99
C ASN A 305 -11.13 -1.32 -32.35
N ALA A 306 -9.85 -0.93 -32.30
CA ALA A 306 -8.73 -1.73 -31.85
C ALA A 306 -8.40 -1.38 -30.41
N ARG A 307 -8.12 -2.39 -29.58
CA ARG A 307 -7.86 -2.17 -28.17
C ARG A 307 -6.43 -1.67 -27.93
N VAL A 308 -6.29 -0.64 -27.12
CA VAL A 308 -5.00 -0.16 -26.58
C VAL A 308 -4.97 -0.40 -25.06
N VAL A 309 -3.93 -1.07 -24.58
CA VAL A 309 -3.70 -1.22 -23.13
C VAL A 309 -2.70 -0.17 -22.67
N ILE A 310 -3.00 0.50 -21.56
CA ILE A 310 -2.12 1.48 -20.91
C ILE A 310 -1.77 0.94 -19.52
N SER A 311 -0.49 0.74 -19.27
CA SER A 311 0.03 0.28 -17.98
C SER A 311 0.75 1.40 -17.26
N THR A 312 0.41 1.64 -15.99
CA THR A 312 1.09 2.62 -15.12
C THR A 312 1.74 1.95 -13.92
N ASN A 313 2.70 2.60 -13.27
CA ASN A 313 3.35 2.01 -12.10
C ASN A 313 2.39 1.82 -10.90
N THR A 314 1.63 2.86 -10.53
CA THR A 314 0.84 2.86 -9.29
C THR A 314 -0.67 2.96 -9.53
N LEU A 315 -1.46 2.46 -8.58
CA LEU A 315 -2.92 2.61 -8.58
C LEU A 315 -3.35 4.09 -8.54
N ASN A 316 -2.58 4.94 -7.86
CA ASN A 316 -2.86 6.38 -7.81
C ASN A 316 -2.73 7.03 -9.20
N LEU A 317 -1.73 6.64 -9.99
CA LEU A 317 -1.60 7.10 -11.38
C LEU A 317 -2.76 6.62 -12.24
N GLN A 318 -3.24 5.38 -12.05
CA GLN A 318 -4.45 4.92 -12.75
C GLN A 318 -5.67 5.75 -12.38
N ASP A 319 -5.86 5.98 -11.08
CA ASP A 319 -6.98 6.75 -10.56
C ASP A 319 -6.91 8.22 -11.05
N GLN A 320 -5.69 8.78 -11.26
CA GLN A 320 -5.50 10.07 -11.92
C GLN A 320 -5.94 10.04 -13.40
N LEU A 321 -5.51 9.03 -14.17
CA LEU A 321 -5.89 8.91 -15.58
C LEU A 321 -7.42 8.81 -15.74
N ILE A 322 -8.09 8.01 -14.91
CA ILE A 322 -9.53 7.75 -15.06
C ILE A 322 -10.41 8.89 -14.52
N ASN A 323 -10.01 9.55 -13.42
CA ASN A 323 -10.85 10.56 -12.77
C ASN A 323 -10.59 11.98 -13.29
N LYS A 324 -9.45 12.22 -13.96
CA LYS A 324 -9.06 13.54 -14.46
C LYS A 324 -8.76 13.53 -15.95
N ASP A 325 -7.69 12.84 -16.38
CA ASP A 325 -7.15 13.01 -17.73
C ASP A 325 -8.09 12.46 -18.83
N ILE A 326 -8.73 11.32 -18.62
CA ILE A 326 -9.70 10.73 -19.57
C ILE A 326 -10.98 11.55 -19.71
N PRO A 327 -11.62 12.01 -18.60
CA PRO A 327 -12.75 12.94 -18.70
C PRO A 327 -12.43 14.18 -19.53
N ASP A 328 -11.26 14.78 -19.35
CA ASP A 328 -10.84 15.96 -20.12
C ASP A 328 -10.56 15.62 -21.59
N LEU A 329 -9.93 14.47 -21.85
CA LEU A 329 -9.72 13.93 -23.20
C LEU A 329 -11.05 13.72 -23.95
N LYS A 330 -12.05 13.10 -23.30
CA LYS A 330 -13.37 12.86 -23.90
C LYS A 330 -14.08 14.16 -24.26
N LYS A 331 -14.03 15.15 -23.37
CA LYS A 331 -14.60 16.48 -23.64
C LYS A 331 -13.88 17.19 -24.79
N ALA A 332 -12.56 17.05 -24.88
CA ALA A 332 -11.76 17.70 -25.91
C ALA A 332 -11.93 17.11 -27.31
N LEU A 333 -12.03 15.78 -27.39
CA LEU A 333 -12.11 15.08 -28.67
C LEU A 333 -13.53 14.86 -29.18
N ASP A 334 -14.54 14.90 -28.31
CA ASP A 334 -15.96 14.61 -28.65
C ASP A 334 -16.13 13.25 -29.36
N ILE A 335 -15.47 12.22 -28.81
CA ILE A 335 -15.45 10.84 -29.33
C ILE A 335 -16.18 9.87 -28.40
N ASP A 336 -16.77 8.82 -28.97
CA ASP A 336 -17.33 7.69 -28.20
C ASP A 336 -16.21 6.75 -27.69
N LEU A 337 -15.39 7.28 -26.79
CA LEU A 337 -14.31 6.51 -26.16
C LEU A 337 -14.86 5.72 -24.96
N ARG A 338 -14.60 4.42 -24.95
CA ARG A 338 -14.96 3.51 -23.85
C ARG A 338 -13.67 3.10 -23.17
N VAL A 339 -13.56 3.38 -21.88
CA VAL A 339 -12.36 3.08 -21.10
C VAL A 339 -12.74 2.19 -19.94
N GLY A 340 -11.98 1.10 -19.75
CA GLY A 340 -12.10 0.20 -18.62
C GLY A 340 -10.85 0.27 -17.74
N VAL A 341 -11.02 0.07 -16.44
CA VAL A 341 -9.90 -0.10 -15.50
C VAL A 341 -9.96 -1.52 -14.97
N LEU A 342 -8.81 -2.22 -15.00
CA LEU A 342 -8.69 -3.56 -14.44
C LEU A 342 -7.55 -3.60 -13.43
N LYS A 343 -7.87 -4.04 -12.22
CA LYS A 343 -6.92 -4.21 -11.11
C LYS A 343 -6.73 -5.70 -10.84
N GLY A 344 -5.70 -6.06 -10.06
CA GLY A 344 -5.53 -7.45 -9.61
C GLY A 344 -6.72 -7.93 -8.77
N ARG A 345 -7.02 -9.23 -8.79
CA ARG A 345 -8.19 -9.85 -8.12
C ARG A 345 -8.32 -9.48 -6.63
N VAL A 346 -7.20 -9.28 -5.93
CA VAL A 346 -7.16 -8.85 -4.53
C VAL A 346 -7.86 -7.51 -4.28
N ASN A 347 -7.97 -6.66 -5.30
CA ASN A 347 -8.59 -5.34 -5.17
C ASN A 347 -10.11 -5.36 -5.25
N TYR A 348 -10.73 -6.54 -5.39
CA TYR A 348 -12.17 -6.69 -5.50
C TYR A 348 -12.70 -7.62 -4.42
N LEU A 349 -13.75 -7.18 -3.73
CA LEU A 349 -14.48 -7.99 -2.76
C LEU A 349 -15.21 -9.12 -3.49
N CYS A 350 -15.08 -10.35 -2.99
CA CYS A 350 -15.81 -11.51 -3.48
C CYS A 350 -17.13 -11.66 -2.72
N PRO A 351 -18.30 -11.48 -3.38
CA PRO A 351 -19.59 -11.60 -2.70
C PRO A 351 -19.81 -12.99 -2.07
N ARG A 352 -19.36 -14.06 -2.74
CA ARG A 352 -19.42 -15.45 -2.22
C ARG A 352 -18.69 -15.60 -0.90
N ARG A 353 -17.46 -15.09 -0.83
CA ARG A 353 -16.63 -15.22 0.38
C ARG A 353 -17.13 -14.32 1.51
N LEU A 354 -17.66 -13.15 1.18
CA LEU A 354 -18.37 -12.30 2.14
C LEU A 354 -19.59 -13.04 2.73
N GLU A 355 -20.41 -13.64 1.87
CA GLU A 355 -21.57 -14.42 2.30
C GLU A 355 -21.17 -15.62 3.16
N ALA A 356 -20.12 -16.36 2.77
CA ALA A 356 -19.58 -17.44 3.58
C ALA A 356 -19.13 -16.95 4.97
N LEU A 357 -18.42 -15.80 5.05
CA LEU A 357 -18.03 -15.19 6.33
C LEU A 357 -19.27 -14.85 7.19
N ARG A 358 -20.31 -14.25 6.60
CA ARG A 358 -21.55 -13.91 7.31
C ARG A 358 -22.26 -15.15 7.86
N HIS A 359 -22.27 -16.25 7.11
CA HIS A 359 -22.86 -17.52 7.54
C HIS A 359 -22.07 -18.17 8.69
N ARG A 360 -20.74 -18.25 8.56
CA ARG A 360 -19.88 -18.87 9.61
C ARG A 360 -19.63 -17.96 10.81
N ARG A 361 -19.91 -16.66 10.67
CA ARG A 361 -19.62 -15.57 11.61
C ARG A 361 -18.12 -15.29 11.80
N PRO A 362 -17.75 -14.06 12.22
CA PRO A 362 -16.37 -13.72 12.53
C PRO A 362 -15.84 -14.51 13.73
N ARG A 363 -14.52 -14.79 13.73
CA ARG A 363 -13.84 -15.54 14.80
C ARG A 363 -13.23 -14.66 15.88
N ASP A 364 -12.84 -13.44 15.52
CA ASP A 364 -12.12 -12.50 16.36
C ASP A 364 -12.57 -11.05 16.09
N ALA A 365 -12.10 -10.11 16.92
CA ALA A 365 -12.46 -8.71 16.83
C ALA A 365 -12.00 -8.04 15.52
N SER A 366 -10.89 -8.48 14.94
CA SER A 366 -10.37 -7.90 13.69
C SER A 366 -11.24 -8.30 12.50
N GLU A 367 -11.64 -9.57 12.43
CA GLU A 367 -12.56 -10.09 11.42
C GLU A 367 -13.97 -9.48 11.57
N LEU A 368 -14.45 -9.30 12.81
CA LEU A 368 -15.71 -8.63 13.10
C LEU A 368 -15.69 -7.15 12.67
N ARG A 369 -14.62 -6.41 13.00
CA ARG A 369 -14.46 -5.01 12.61
C ARG A 369 -14.47 -4.88 11.09
N LEU A 370 -13.69 -5.70 10.38
CA LEU A 370 -13.65 -5.70 8.93
C LEU A 370 -15.02 -6.04 8.32
N LEU A 371 -15.71 -7.07 8.85
CA LEU A 371 -17.04 -7.44 8.39
C LEU A 371 -18.03 -6.28 8.54
N ALA A 372 -18.13 -5.72 9.75
CA ALA A 372 -19.03 -4.59 10.03
C ALA A 372 -18.72 -3.38 9.14
N LYS A 373 -17.43 -3.09 8.94
CA LYS A 373 -16.94 -2.04 8.05
C LYS A 373 -17.35 -2.25 6.59
N ILE A 374 -17.20 -3.47 6.07
CA ILE A 374 -17.62 -3.82 4.71
C ILE A 374 -19.14 -3.68 4.56
N LEU A 375 -19.92 -4.15 5.54
CA LEU A 375 -21.38 -4.05 5.50
C LEU A 375 -21.84 -2.58 5.47
N VAL A 376 -21.27 -1.73 6.33
CA VAL A 376 -21.56 -0.29 6.34
C VAL A 376 -21.14 0.37 5.02
N TRP A 377 -19.98 0.04 4.49
CA TRP A 377 -19.48 0.59 3.23
C TRP A 377 -20.38 0.23 2.05
N LEU A 378 -20.80 -1.04 1.93
CA LEU A 378 -21.72 -1.47 0.87
C LEU A 378 -23.08 -0.79 0.98
N GLU A 379 -23.62 -0.62 2.19
CA GLU A 379 -24.86 0.12 2.43
C GLU A 379 -24.74 1.61 2.02
N GLN A 380 -23.54 2.19 2.15
CA GLN A 380 -23.24 3.56 1.73
C GLN A 380 -22.97 3.69 0.21
N GLY A 381 -23.12 2.61 -0.56
CA GLY A 381 -22.95 2.62 -2.02
C GLY A 381 -21.56 2.21 -2.50
N GLY A 382 -20.76 1.55 -1.66
CA GLY A 382 -19.44 1.02 -2.02
C GLY A 382 -19.48 0.08 -3.23
N SER A 383 -18.51 0.22 -4.14
CA SER A 383 -18.49 -0.53 -5.40
C SER A 383 -17.92 -1.96 -5.29
N GLY A 384 -17.39 -2.32 -4.11
CA GLY A 384 -16.67 -3.58 -3.92
C GLY A 384 -15.18 -3.50 -4.29
N GLN A 385 -14.63 -2.29 -4.48
CA GLN A 385 -13.20 -2.07 -4.71
C GLN A 385 -12.43 -1.69 -3.44
N LEU A 386 -11.24 -2.28 -3.27
CA LEU A 386 -10.38 -2.06 -2.09
C LEU A 386 -9.94 -0.60 -1.92
N ASN A 387 -9.73 0.16 -3.00
CA ASN A 387 -9.27 1.56 -2.89
C ASN A 387 -10.32 2.52 -2.30
N GLU A 388 -11.57 2.08 -2.12
CA GLU A 388 -12.63 2.87 -1.48
C GLU A 388 -12.74 2.63 0.04
N ILE A 389 -12.01 1.66 0.59
CA ILE A 389 -12.04 1.28 2.00
C ILE A 389 -10.64 1.36 2.60
N ASN A 390 -10.51 2.00 3.76
CA ASN A 390 -9.23 2.09 4.47
C ASN A 390 -9.04 0.86 5.35
N LEU A 391 -7.96 0.09 5.21
CA LEU A 391 -7.68 -1.05 6.10
C LEU A 391 -6.70 -0.63 7.20
N THR A 392 -7.07 -0.80 8.47
CA THR A 392 -6.37 -0.20 9.63
C THR A 392 -5.10 -0.95 10.06
N GLY A 393 -4.50 -1.77 9.18
CA GLY A 393 -3.25 -2.47 9.46
C GLY A 393 -3.10 -3.83 8.78
N PRO A 394 -2.00 -4.55 9.07
CA PRO A 394 -1.66 -5.81 8.40
C PRO A 394 -2.70 -6.92 8.61
N VAL A 395 -3.34 -6.95 9.80
CA VAL A 395 -4.36 -7.95 10.14
C VAL A 395 -5.61 -7.79 9.28
N GLU A 396 -6.12 -6.56 9.12
CA GLU A 396 -7.25 -6.30 8.21
C GLU A 396 -6.89 -6.57 6.75
N ASN A 397 -5.66 -6.23 6.32
CA ASN A 397 -5.18 -6.55 4.97
C ASN A 397 -5.15 -8.06 4.70
N GLU A 398 -4.73 -8.86 5.68
CA GLU A 398 -4.79 -10.33 5.59
C GLU A 398 -6.23 -10.84 5.55
N ALA A 399 -7.11 -10.31 6.39
CA ALA A 399 -8.52 -10.67 6.39
C ALA A 399 -9.21 -10.28 5.06
N TRP A 400 -8.88 -9.12 4.48
CA TRP A 400 -9.38 -8.70 3.17
C TRP A 400 -8.94 -9.64 2.05
N ARG A 401 -7.68 -10.09 2.03
CA ARG A 401 -7.21 -11.08 1.03
C ARG A 401 -8.11 -12.31 0.98
N ARG A 402 -8.54 -12.80 2.15
CA ARG A 402 -9.49 -13.92 2.26
C ARG A 402 -10.88 -13.58 1.74
N LEU A 403 -11.33 -12.34 1.86
CA LEU A 403 -12.62 -11.89 1.32
C LEU A 403 -12.56 -11.48 -0.15
N SER A 404 -11.37 -11.31 -0.72
CA SER A 404 -11.19 -10.85 -2.08
C SER A 404 -11.48 -11.91 -3.15
N ALA A 405 -11.54 -11.50 -4.42
CA ALA A 405 -11.77 -12.35 -5.58
C ALA A 405 -10.55 -13.20 -6.01
N GLN A 406 -9.56 -13.39 -5.14
CA GLN A 406 -8.32 -14.13 -5.42
C GLN A 406 -8.50 -15.62 -5.74
N ASP A 407 -9.70 -16.18 -5.54
CA ASP A 407 -10.01 -17.56 -5.91
C ASP A 407 -9.77 -17.84 -7.40
N GLU A 408 -8.69 -18.55 -7.74
CA GLU A 408 -8.34 -18.86 -9.13
C GLU A 408 -9.36 -19.77 -9.81
N ALA A 409 -10.02 -20.65 -9.04
CA ALA A 409 -11.07 -21.53 -9.53
C ALA A 409 -12.36 -20.76 -9.90
N CYS A 410 -12.48 -19.49 -9.49
CA CYS A 410 -13.60 -18.64 -9.87
C CYS A 410 -13.47 -18.19 -11.34
N THR A 411 -14.18 -18.87 -12.23
CA THR A 411 -14.28 -18.52 -13.66
C THR A 411 -15.45 -17.56 -13.96
N ALA A 412 -15.43 -16.96 -15.15
CA ALA A 412 -16.52 -16.12 -15.63
C ALA A 412 -17.88 -16.84 -15.66
N GLU A 413 -17.87 -18.11 -16.06
CA GLU A 413 -19.06 -18.97 -16.12
C GLU A 413 -19.56 -19.34 -14.73
N VAL A 414 -18.67 -19.73 -13.82
CA VAL A 414 -19.00 -19.97 -12.41
C VAL A 414 -19.62 -18.72 -11.78
N CYS A 415 -19.05 -17.55 -12.07
CA CYS A 415 -19.55 -16.29 -11.55
C CYS A 415 -20.91 -15.89 -12.14
N MET A 416 -21.12 -16.08 -13.45
CA MET A 416 -22.42 -15.84 -14.10
C MET A 416 -23.50 -16.78 -13.56
N ASN A 417 -23.21 -18.07 -13.49
CA ASN A 417 -24.17 -19.10 -13.05
C ASN A 417 -24.56 -18.92 -11.58
N ARG A 418 -23.59 -18.59 -10.71
CA ARG A 418 -23.81 -18.52 -9.26
C ARG A 418 -24.20 -17.15 -8.74
N MET A 419 -23.64 -16.10 -9.33
CA MET A 419 -23.77 -14.74 -8.80
C MET A 419 -24.57 -13.81 -9.72
N GLY A 420 -25.03 -14.29 -10.89
CA GLY A 420 -25.81 -13.47 -11.83
C GLY A 420 -25.09 -12.19 -12.30
N GLY A 421 -23.76 -12.17 -12.29
CA GLY A 421 -22.96 -11.01 -12.72
C GLY A 421 -22.83 -9.86 -11.71
N ILE A 422 -23.16 -10.06 -10.43
CA ILE A 422 -23.02 -9.01 -9.40
C ILE A 422 -21.58 -8.79 -8.93
N CYS A 423 -20.67 -9.74 -9.19
CA CYS A 423 -19.30 -9.68 -8.72
C CYS A 423 -18.55 -8.45 -9.27
N PRO A 424 -17.97 -7.59 -8.42
CA PRO A 424 -17.23 -6.40 -8.84
C PRO A 424 -16.11 -6.69 -9.83
N TYR A 425 -15.32 -7.74 -9.58
CA TYR A 425 -14.26 -8.18 -10.48
C TYR A 425 -14.81 -8.59 -11.86
N PHE A 426 -15.91 -9.34 -11.88
CA PHE A 426 -16.55 -9.76 -13.12
C PHE A 426 -17.07 -8.56 -13.93
N ARG A 427 -17.71 -7.60 -13.26
CA ARG A 427 -18.18 -6.35 -13.89
C ARG A 427 -17.03 -5.56 -14.49
N ALA A 428 -15.92 -5.41 -13.76
CA ALA A 428 -14.72 -4.75 -14.28
C ALA A 428 -14.15 -5.49 -15.51
N ARG A 429 -14.11 -6.82 -15.48
CA ARG A 429 -13.68 -7.64 -16.63
C ARG A 429 -14.60 -7.50 -17.84
N GLN A 430 -15.92 -7.48 -17.65
CA GLN A 430 -16.89 -7.24 -18.73
C GLN A 430 -16.77 -5.84 -19.32
N ALA A 431 -16.61 -4.82 -18.48
CA ALA A 431 -16.36 -3.46 -18.94
C ALA A 431 -15.08 -3.42 -19.81
N ALA A 432 -14.00 -4.06 -19.37
CA ALA A 432 -12.74 -4.18 -20.09
C ALA A 432 -12.87 -4.89 -21.45
N LEU A 433 -13.73 -5.92 -21.56
CA LEU A 433 -14.00 -6.61 -22.84
C LEU A 433 -14.62 -5.70 -23.91
N SER A 434 -15.39 -4.68 -23.52
CA SER A 434 -16.02 -3.73 -24.44
C SER A 434 -15.24 -2.42 -24.64
N ALA A 435 -14.17 -2.22 -23.86
CA ALA A 435 -13.41 -0.99 -23.83
C ALA A 435 -12.40 -0.86 -24.98
N HIS A 436 -12.30 0.35 -25.53
CA HIS A 436 -11.29 0.78 -26.49
C HIS A 436 -9.92 0.92 -25.81
N ILE A 437 -9.89 1.49 -24.60
CA ILE A 437 -8.69 1.60 -23.78
C ILE A 437 -8.88 0.81 -22.48
N ILE A 438 -7.89 0.02 -22.09
CA ILE A 438 -7.83 -0.60 -20.76
C ILE A 438 -6.66 -0.02 -19.99
N ILE A 439 -6.92 0.49 -18.78
CA ILE A 439 -5.88 0.91 -17.85
C ILE A 439 -5.60 -0.20 -16.83
N VAL A 440 -4.33 -0.54 -16.66
CA VAL A 440 -3.82 -1.54 -15.72
C VAL A 440 -2.57 -1.02 -14.99
N ASN A 441 -2.08 -1.74 -13.97
CA ASN A 441 -0.74 -1.48 -13.41
C ASN A 441 0.28 -2.41 -14.06
N HIS A 442 1.56 -2.08 -13.88
CA HIS A 442 2.66 -2.96 -14.29
C HIS A 442 2.50 -4.36 -13.71
N ALA A 443 2.18 -4.50 -12.42
CA ALA A 443 2.00 -5.81 -11.79
C ALA A 443 0.97 -6.69 -12.53
N LEU A 444 -0.21 -6.16 -12.88
CA LEU A 444 -1.22 -6.90 -13.61
C LEU A 444 -0.83 -7.17 -15.07
N LEU A 445 -0.16 -6.22 -15.74
CA LEU A 445 0.41 -6.45 -17.08
C LEU A 445 1.40 -7.62 -17.06
N LEU A 446 2.22 -7.72 -16.03
CA LEU A 446 3.25 -8.74 -15.90
C LEU A 446 2.66 -10.10 -15.50
N SER A 447 1.63 -10.11 -14.65
CA SER A 447 0.83 -11.32 -14.42
C SER A 447 0.15 -11.80 -15.70
N ASP A 448 -0.28 -10.89 -16.59
CA ASP A 448 -0.83 -11.25 -17.90
C ASP A 448 0.23 -11.88 -18.81
N VAL A 449 1.43 -11.31 -18.86
CA VAL A 449 2.59 -11.86 -19.59
C VAL A 449 2.89 -13.29 -19.14
N VAL A 450 3.05 -13.53 -17.84
CA VAL A 450 3.35 -14.88 -17.29
C VAL A 450 2.20 -15.86 -17.53
N ALA A 451 0.95 -15.37 -17.58
CA ALA A 451 -0.20 -16.17 -17.92
C ALA A 451 -0.43 -16.33 -19.44
N ASN A 452 0.58 -16.11 -20.28
CA ASN A 452 0.50 -16.19 -21.75
C ASN A 452 -0.54 -15.25 -22.37
N ASN A 453 -0.66 -14.03 -21.86
CA ASN A 453 -1.63 -13.01 -22.25
C ASN A 453 -3.11 -13.44 -22.16
N ARG A 454 -3.46 -14.19 -21.10
CA ARG A 454 -4.83 -14.71 -20.88
C ARG A 454 -5.60 -14.00 -19.77
N VAL A 455 -4.96 -13.09 -19.03
CA VAL A 455 -5.59 -12.38 -17.90
C VAL A 455 -6.36 -11.17 -18.42
N LEU A 456 -5.76 -10.40 -19.32
CA LEU A 456 -6.36 -9.24 -19.95
C LEU A 456 -7.15 -9.65 -21.21
N PRO A 457 -8.19 -8.88 -21.59
CA PRO A 457 -8.78 -8.99 -22.91
C PRO A 457 -7.72 -8.84 -24.02
N GLU A 458 -7.81 -9.65 -25.09
CA GLU A 458 -6.84 -9.65 -26.19
C GLU A 458 -6.50 -8.25 -26.71
N TYR A 459 -5.20 -7.96 -26.85
CA TYR A 459 -4.71 -6.65 -27.28
C TYR A 459 -3.41 -6.80 -28.07
N LYS A 460 -3.22 -5.88 -29.01
CA LYS A 460 -2.04 -5.79 -29.89
C LYS A 460 -1.20 -4.53 -29.69
N TYR A 461 -1.78 -3.51 -29.05
CA TYR A 461 -1.18 -2.20 -28.83
C TYR A 461 -1.04 -1.95 -27.32
N LEU A 462 0.18 -1.65 -26.88
CA LEU A 462 0.53 -1.45 -25.48
C LEU A 462 1.28 -0.14 -25.29
N ILE A 463 0.91 0.62 -24.26
CA ILE A 463 1.64 1.79 -23.78
C ILE A 463 2.00 1.56 -22.31
N VAL A 464 3.28 1.68 -21.97
CA VAL A 464 3.78 1.54 -20.60
C VAL A 464 4.31 2.90 -20.15
N ASP A 465 3.61 3.54 -19.22
CA ASP A 465 4.01 4.80 -18.61
C ASP A 465 4.76 4.56 -17.29
N GLU A 466 5.76 5.40 -17.02
CA GLU A 466 6.75 5.19 -15.97
C GLU A 466 7.48 3.84 -16.07
N ALA A 467 7.81 3.44 -17.30
CA ALA A 467 8.40 2.14 -17.63
C ALA A 467 9.74 1.83 -16.94
N HIS A 468 10.41 2.83 -16.37
CA HIS A 468 11.59 2.62 -15.53
C HIS A 468 11.29 1.75 -14.29
N HIS A 469 10.02 1.62 -13.89
CA HIS A 469 9.59 0.72 -12.82
C HIS A 469 9.24 -0.69 -13.27
N LEU A 470 9.25 -0.98 -14.57
CA LEU A 470 8.75 -2.24 -15.09
C LEU A 470 9.54 -3.43 -14.52
N GLU A 471 10.85 -3.27 -14.34
CA GLU A 471 11.73 -4.27 -13.74
C GLU A 471 11.42 -4.54 -12.27
N ASP A 472 11.40 -3.50 -11.43
CA ASP A 472 11.09 -3.64 -10.00
C ASP A 472 9.66 -4.12 -9.77
N ALA A 473 8.70 -3.66 -10.59
CA ALA A 473 7.33 -4.15 -10.57
C ALA A 473 7.23 -5.63 -10.96
N SER A 474 8.11 -6.12 -11.84
CA SER A 474 8.19 -7.54 -12.22
C SER A 474 8.69 -8.41 -11.10
N THR A 475 9.81 -8.05 -10.48
CA THR A 475 10.31 -8.80 -9.32
C THR A 475 9.28 -8.80 -8.20
N GLY A 476 8.59 -7.67 -7.93
CA GLY A 476 7.51 -7.63 -6.95
C GLY A 476 6.32 -8.52 -7.31
N ALA A 477 5.78 -8.38 -8.52
CA ALA A 477 4.57 -9.09 -8.96
C ALA A 477 4.77 -10.59 -9.16
N LEU A 478 5.98 -11.01 -9.52
CA LEU A 478 6.36 -12.40 -9.72
C LEU A 478 7.08 -13.00 -8.51
N SER A 479 7.23 -12.23 -7.42
CA SER A 479 7.78 -12.75 -6.19
C SER A 479 6.80 -13.72 -5.52
N TYR A 480 7.34 -14.84 -5.08
CA TYR A 480 6.65 -15.78 -4.21
C TYR A 480 7.16 -15.61 -2.79
N ARG A 481 6.28 -15.65 -1.79
CA ARG A 481 6.64 -15.52 -0.39
C ARG A 481 5.90 -16.55 0.44
N VAL A 482 6.64 -17.22 1.32
CA VAL A 482 6.09 -18.19 2.28
C VAL A 482 6.51 -17.80 3.69
N THR A 483 5.55 -17.69 4.60
CA THR A 483 5.80 -17.56 6.04
C THR A 483 5.35 -18.81 6.79
N GLN A 484 5.85 -19.02 8.01
CA GLN A 484 5.37 -20.10 8.86
C GLN A 484 3.84 -20.02 9.07
N GLY A 485 3.32 -18.80 9.25
CA GLY A 485 1.88 -18.57 9.43
C GLY A 485 1.05 -18.91 8.20
N ASP A 486 1.58 -18.77 6.98
CA ASP A 486 0.87 -19.16 5.75
C ASP A 486 0.65 -20.68 5.70
N ILE A 487 1.64 -21.45 6.16
CA ILE A 487 1.61 -22.91 6.19
C ILE A 487 0.69 -23.41 7.30
N GLU A 488 0.81 -22.85 8.51
CA GLU A 488 -0.08 -23.18 9.64
C GLU A 488 -1.54 -22.92 9.26
N ARG A 489 -1.82 -21.78 8.64
CA ARG A 489 -3.16 -21.42 8.14
C ARG A 489 -3.65 -22.37 7.07
N LEU A 490 -2.81 -22.72 6.09
CA LEU A 490 -3.21 -23.64 5.02
C LEU A 490 -3.55 -25.04 5.55
N PHE A 491 -2.82 -25.52 6.56
CA PHE A 491 -3.17 -26.77 7.24
C PHE A 491 -4.45 -26.67 8.10
N GLU A 492 -4.71 -25.53 8.74
CA GLU A 492 -5.98 -25.27 9.43
C GLU A 492 -7.17 -25.23 8.48
N GLU A 493 -7.02 -24.60 7.31
CA GLU A 493 -8.03 -24.52 6.25
C GLU A 493 -8.32 -25.91 5.66
N LEU A 494 -7.29 -26.73 5.44
CA LEU A 494 -7.45 -28.11 5.02
C LEU A 494 -8.18 -28.93 6.09
N GLY A 495 -7.80 -28.75 7.36
CA GLY A 495 -8.42 -29.36 8.52
C GLY A 495 -8.29 -30.89 8.57
N GLY A 496 -9.25 -31.54 9.20
CA GLY A 496 -9.27 -32.99 9.39
C GLY A 496 -10.68 -33.57 9.30
N THR A 497 -10.94 -34.65 10.02
CA THR A 497 -12.22 -35.37 9.92
C THR A 497 -13.45 -34.57 10.38
N ASN A 498 -13.27 -33.59 11.29
CA ASN A 498 -14.37 -32.86 11.93
C ASN A 498 -14.31 -31.33 11.71
N ASN A 499 -13.32 -30.83 10.98
CA ASN A 499 -13.09 -29.39 10.78
C ASN A 499 -12.39 -29.14 9.43
N GLY A 500 -12.32 -27.86 9.04
CA GLY A 500 -11.76 -27.44 7.75
C GLY A 500 -12.47 -28.04 6.55
N THR A 501 -11.81 -27.95 5.39
CA THR A 501 -12.38 -28.36 4.10
C THR A 501 -12.65 -29.86 4.04
N LEU A 502 -11.76 -30.68 4.61
CA LEU A 502 -11.92 -32.13 4.63
C LEU A 502 -13.12 -32.58 5.48
N GLY A 503 -13.34 -31.97 6.65
CA GLY A 503 -14.47 -32.31 7.52
C GLY A 503 -15.81 -31.84 6.94
N GLN A 504 -15.82 -30.68 6.29
CA GLN A 504 -16.99 -30.19 5.54
C GLN A 504 -17.32 -31.11 4.37
N LEU A 505 -16.31 -31.59 3.64
CA LEU A 505 -16.48 -32.54 2.55
C LEU A 505 -17.09 -33.86 3.06
N LEU A 506 -16.56 -34.43 4.16
CA LEU A 506 -17.15 -35.62 4.78
C LEU A 506 -18.62 -35.38 5.18
N THR A 507 -18.91 -34.24 5.82
CA THR A 507 -20.28 -33.91 6.23
C THR A 507 -21.22 -33.84 5.03
N ALA A 508 -20.79 -33.20 3.94
CA ALA A 508 -21.58 -33.09 2.71
C ALA A 508 -21.81 -34.46 2.04
N LEU A 509 -20.78 -35.32 2.02
CA LEU A 509 -20.84 -36.65 1.41
C LEU A 509 -21.61 -37.68 2.23
N SER A 510 -21.80 -37.45 3.54
CA SER A 510 -22.43 -38.41 4.46
C SER A 510 -23.83 -38.88 4.05
N ASN A 511 -24.57 -38.03 3.32
CA ASN A 511 -25.91 -38.33 2.82
C ASN A 511 -25.96 -38.62 1.30
N LEU A 512 -24.82 -38.50 0.60
CA LEU A 512 -24.74 -38.66 -0.86
C LEU A 512 -24.11 -40.00 -1.26
N LEU A 513 -23.16 -40.50 -0.48
CA LEU A 513 -22.42 -41.74 -0.78
C LEU A 513 -22.99 -42.96 -0.04
N LYS A 514 -22.78 -44.16 -0.60
CA LYS A 514 -23.10 -45.41 0.13
C LYS A 514 -22.14 -45.57 1.32
N PRO A 515 -22.54 -46.29 2.39
CA PRO A 515 -21.69 -46.46 3.57
C PRO A 515 -20.28 -47.01 3.29
N SER A 516 -20.12 -47.89 2.29
CA SER A 516 -18.83 -48.44 1.88
C SER A 516 -17.92 -47.42 1.19
N GLU A 517 -18.50 -46.57 0.33
CA GLU A 517 -17.84 -45.49 -0.40
C GLU A 517 -17.44 -44.37 0.57
N TYR A 518 -18.39 -43.94 1.41
CA TYR A 518 -18.15 -43.00 2.50
C TYR A 518 -17.01 -43.46 3.43
N SER A 519 -17.01 -44.73 3.84
CA SER A 519 -15.93 -45.28 4.68
C SER A 519 -14.57 -45.29 3.97
N ALA A 520 -14.54 -45.41 2.64
CA ALA A 520 -13.30 -45.33 1.88
C ALA A 520 -12.75 -43.90 1.86
N VAL A 521 -13.62 -42.91 1.59
CA VAL A 521 -13.30 -41.48 1.65
C VAL A 521 -12.83 -41.10 3.05
N GLN A 522 -13.56 -41.51 4.09
CA GLN A 522 -13.21 -41.24 5.49
C GLN A 522 -11.80 -41.76 5.84
N ARG A 523 -11.43 -42.97 5.41
CA ARG A 523 -10.07 -43.50 5.62
C ARG A 523 -8.98 -42.69 4.92
N VAL A 524 -9.27 -42.12 3.75
CA VAL A 524 -8.33 -41.24 3.05
C VAL A 524 -8.17 -39.94 3.83
N VAL A 525 -9.28 -39.35 4.29
CA VAL A 525 -9.28 -38.12 5.10
C VAL A 525 -8.56 -38.33 6.45
N GLU A 526 -8.76 -39.47 7.11
CA GLU A 526 -8.04 -39.81 8.36
C GLU A 526 -6.53 -39.87 8.13
N LYS A 527 -6.08 -40.54 7.06
CA LYS A 527 -4.65 -40.58 6.70
C LYS A 527 -4.10 -39.19 6.33
N ALA A 528 -4.88 -38.38 5.61
CA ALA A 528 -4.50 -37.00 5.29
C ALA A 528 -4.36 -36.17 6.58
N THR A 529 -5.28 -36.33 7.53
CA THR A 529 -5.24 -35.67 8.85
C THR A 529 -3.97 -36.03 9.62
N ASP A 530 -3.58 -37.31 9.62
CA ASP A 530 -2.34 -37.77 10.25
C ASP A 530 -1.10 -37.15 9.59
N LEU A 531 -1.07 -37.05 8.26
CA LEU A 531 0.02 -36.40 7.53
C LEU A 531 0.08 -34.90 7.85
N ILE A 532 -1.05 -34.20 7.86
CA ILE A 532 -1.14 -32.77 8.19
C ILE A 532 -0.54 -32.52 9.58
N TYR A 533 -0.94 -33.28 10.59
CA TYR A 533 -0.44 -33.11 11.96
C TYR A 533 1.07 -33.35 12.06
N ARG A 534 1.58 -34.39 11.36
CA ARG A 534 3.02 -34.66 11.31
C ARG A 534 3.77 -33.55 10.61
N SER A 535 3.30 -33.12 9.44
CA SER A 535 3.89 -32.01 8.67
C SER A 535 3.91 -30.72 9.47
N GLN A 536 2.83 -30.37 10.18
CA GLN A 536 2.78 -29.18 11.03
C GLN A 536 3.89 -29.17 12.09
N SER A 537 4.12 -30.29 12.77
CA SER A 537 5.21 -30.38 13.77
C SER A 537 6.58 -30.23 13.12
N ARG A 538 6.82 -30.92 12.00
CA ARG A 538 8.12 -30.91 11.32
C ARG A 538 8.43 -29.58 10.65
N PHE A 539 7.41 -28.87 10.17
CA PHE A 539 7.58 -27.52 9.64
C PHE A 539 8.07 -26.55 10.71
N LYS A 540 7.62 -26.67 11.96
CA LYS A 540 8.16 -25.86 13.06
C LYS A 540 9.64 -26.12 13.28
N ASP A 541 10.05 -27.39 13.20
CA ASP A 541 11.47 -27.76 13.31
C ASP A 541 12.29 -27.17 12.15
N PHE A 542 11.76 -27.18 10.92
CA PHE A 542 12.41 -26.57 9.75
C PHE A 542 12.58 -25.04 9.91
N PHE A 543 11.55 -24.32 10.34
CA PHE A 543 11.69 -22.87 10.59
C PHE A 543 12.64 -22.57 11.75
N ALA A 544 12.68 -23.41 12.79
CA ALA A 544 13.66 -23.29 13.88
C ALA A 544 15.11 -23.54 13.42
N ALA A 545 15.32 -24.47 12.48
CA ALA A 545 16.63 -24.69 11.86
C ALA A 545 17.06 -23.45 11.05
N ILE A 546 16.14 -22.83 10.31
CA ILE A 546 16.42 -21.58 9.60
C ILE A 546 16.72 -20.43 10.57
N GLU A 547 15.96 -20.29 11.66
CA GLU A 547 16.26 -19.28 12.68
C GLU A 547 17.68 -19.47 13.22
N THR A 548 18.06 -20.71 13.55
CA THR A 548 19.41 -21.06 14.00
C THR A 548 20.48 -20.67 12.96
N PHE A 549 20.24 -20.94 11.68
CA PHE A 549 21.09 -20.49 10.59
C PHE A 549 21.24 -18.96 10.57
N LEU A 550 20.13 -18.22 10.66
CA LEU A 550 20.15 -16.76 10.69
C LEU A 550 20.91 -16.22 11.91
N GLU A 551 20.81 -16.87 13.08
CA GLU A 551 21.56 -16.50 14.28
C GLU A 551 23.08 -16.64 14.11
N GLN A 552 23.52 -17.65 13.36
CA GLN A 552 24.93 -17.86 13.04
C GLN A 552 25.43 -16.86 12.01
N GLU A 553 24.65 -16.54 10.98
CA GLU A 553 24.99 -15.52 9.97
C GLU A 553 25.17 -14.12 10.57
N ARG A 554 24.59 -13.87 11.75
CA ARG A 554 24.75 -12.62 12.51
C ARG A 554 25.78 -12.72 13.65
N ASP A 555 26.59 -13.78 13.70
CA ASP A 555 27.59 -14.06 14.74
C ASP A 555 27.02 -13.94 16.17
N GLY A 556 25.73 -14.26 16.37
CA GLY A 556 25.03 -14.11 17.64
C GLY A 556 24.68 -12.67 18.07
N GLY A 557 24.85 -11.67 17.20
CA GLY A 557 24.43 -10.28 17.45
C GLY A 557 22.91 -10.12 17.57
N GLU A 558 22.41 -8.98 18.05
CA GLU A 558 20.95 -8.73 18.08
C GLU A 558 20.38 -8.43 16.68
N VAL A 559 19.10 -8.76 16.46
CA VAL A 559 18.38 -8.38 15.23
C VAL A 559 18.22 -6.86 15.22
N GLY A 560 18.73 -6.20 14.18
CA GLY A 560 18.63 -4.74 14.06
C GLY A 560 17.20 -4.27 13.80
N ASP A 561 16.94 -2.96 13.94
CA ASP A 561 15.60 -2.35 13.76
C ASP A 561 14.90 -2.65 12.42
N TYR A 562 15.64 -3.08 11.40
CA TYR A 562 15.14 -3.38 10.06
C TYR A 562 15.00 -4.87 9.77
N GLY A 563 15.26 -5.71 10.77
CA GLY A 563 15.27 -7.15 10.61
C GLY A 563 16.61 -7.67 10.10
N GLN A 564 16.58 -8.88 9.56
CA GLN A 564 17.72 -9.53 8.93
C GLN A 564 17.31 -10.09 7.57
N GLN A 565 18.16 -9.89 6.57
CA GLN A 565 17.99 -10.46 5.24
C GLN A 565 19.25 -11.21 4.84
N VAL A 566 19.09 -12.46 4.40
CA VAL A 566 20.19 -13.32 3.95
C VAL A 566 19.83 -13.91 2.60
N ARG A 567 20.63 -13.61 1.58
CA ARG A 567 20.51 -14.22 0.24
C ARG A 567 21.07 -15.63 0.29
N ILE A 568 20.37 -16.58 -0.32
CA ILE A 568 20.81 -17.96 -0.44
C ILE A 568 21.48 -18.15 -1.79
N ILE A 569 22.73 -18.61 -1.73
CA ILE A 569 23.56 -18.93 -2.89
C ILE A 569 24.18 -20.31 -2.70
N ASP A 570 24.83 -20.82 -3.76
CA ASP A 570 25.49 -22.12 -3.73
C ASP A 570 26.43 -22.27 -2.53
N SER A 571 27.23 -21.25 -2.20
CA SER A 571 28.10 -21.30 -1.02
C SER A 571 27.36 -21.35 0.32
N THR A 572 26.13 -20.84 0.39
CA THR A 572 25.28 -20.94 1.58
C THR A 572 24.85 -22.39 1.81
N GLN A 573 24.47 -23.09 0.74
CA GLN A 573 24.01 -24.49 0.81
C GLN A 573 25.13 -25.45 1.26
N HIS A 574 26.39 -25.08 1.05
CA HIS A 574 27.56 -25.85 1.46
C HIS A 574 28.05 -25.53 2.89
N GLN A 575 27.40 -24.61 3.61
CA GLN A 575 27.76 -24.33 4.99
C GLN A 575 27.31 -25.47 5.93
N PRO A 576 28.12 -25.87 6.93
CA PRO A 576 27.73 -26.94 7.85
C PRO A 576 26.42 -26.69 8.62
N VAL A 577 26.10 -25.43 8.90
CA VAL A 577 24.83 -25.06 9.56
C VAL A 577 23.61 -25.25 8.66
N TRP A 578 23.81 -25.23 7.34
CA TRP A 578 22.73 -25.45 6.37
C TRP A 578 22.34 -26.94 6.28
N ASP A 579 23.21 -27.86 6.70
CA ASP A 579 22.90 -29.29 6.75
C ASP A 579 21.66 -29.58 7.60
N ASP A 580 21.49 -28.87 8.73
CA ASP A 580 20.31 -29.00 9.59
C ASP A 580 19.03 -28.49 8.89
N VAL A 581 19.15 -27.45 8.06
CA VAL A 581 18.04 -26.93 7.23
C VAL A 581 17.65 -27.96 6.17
N MET A 582 18.63 -28.59 5.51
CA MET A 582 18.39 -29.65 4.52
C MET A 582 17.72 -30.88 5.16
N ILE A 583 18.26 -31.37 6.28
CA ILE A 583 17.72 -32.54 6.99
C ILE A 583 16.28 -32.28 7.45
N SER A 584 16.02 -31.11 8.05
CA SER A 584 14.68 -30.76 8.52
C SER A 584 13.68 -30.57 7.37
N TRP A 585 14.11 -30.03 6.21
CA TRP A 585 13.27 -29.95 5.03
C TRP A 585 12.92 -31.33 4.46
N ASP A 586 13.88 -32.25 4.39
CA ASP A 586 13.62 -33.62 3.89
C ASP A 586 12.55 -34.36 4.71
N GLU A 587 12.51 -34.13 6.03
CA GLU A 587 11.46 -34.67 6.93
C GLU A 587 10.06 -34.10 6.63
N VAL A 588 9.97 -32.96 5.96
CA VAL A 588 8.74 -32.24 5.62
C VAL A 588 8.31 -32.49 4.17
N ALA A 589 9.26 -32.44 3.24
CA ALA A 589 9.04 -32.51 1.80
C ALA A 589 8.27 -33.78 1.40
N GLN A 590 8.71 -34.95 1.88
CA GLN A 590 8.12 -36.24 1.53
C GLN A 590 6.66 -36.41 2.03
N PRO A 591 6.32 -36.11 3.30
CA PRO A 591 4.93 -36.07 3.74
C PRO A 591 4.07 -35.07 2.98
N MET A 592 4.61 -33.90 2.63
CA MET A 592 3.84 -32.85 1.94
C MET A 592 3.51 -33.25 0.50
N ASP A 593 4.46 -33.82 -0.23
CA ASP A 593 4.24 -34.39 -1.56
C ASP A 593 3.23 -35.56 -1.52
N THR A 594 3.33 -36.43 -0.51
CA THR A 594 2.36 -37.51 -0.31
C THR A 594 0.95 -36.97 -0.05
N LEU A 595 0.82 -35.94 0.79
CA LEU A 595 -0.45 -35.30 1.08
C LEU A 595 -1.07 -34.69 -0.18
N GLN A 596 -0.30 -33.93 -0.96
CA GLN A 596 -0.73 -33.34 -2.23
C GLN A 596 -1.27 -34.40 -3.19
N ARG A 597 -0.55 -35.51 -3.38
CA ARG A 597 -0.98 -36.61 -4.26
C ARG A 597 -2.27 -37.26 -3.77
N MET A 598 -2.43 -37.41 -2.45
CA MET A 598 -3.66 -37.92 -1.86
C MET A 598 -4.86 -37.00 -2.08
N LEU A 599 -4.68 -35.68 -1.94
CA LEU A 599 -5.76 -34.70 -2.18
C LEU A 599 -6.20 -34.71 -3.64
N ASN A 600 -5.26 -34.70 -4.60
CA ASN A 600 -5.56 -34.80 -6.02
C ASN A 600 -6.29 -36.09 -6.38
N SER A 601 -5.84 -37.23 -5.83
CA SER A 601 -6.49 -38.52 -6.04
C SER A 601 -7.88 -38.59 -5.40
N LEU A 602 -8.08 -37.94 -4.25
CA LEU A 602 -9.39 -37.85 -3.60
C LEU A 602 -10.38 -37.08 -4.47
N VAL A 603 -9.97 -35.91 -4.97
CA VAL A 603 -10.81 -35.09 -5.86
C VAL A 603 -11.11 -35.83 -7.15
N SER A 604 -10.11 -36.42 -7.81
CA SER A 604 -10.34 -37.17 -9.06
C SER A 604 -11.34 -38.32 -8.86
N SER A 605 -11.22 -39.06 -7.76
CA SER A 605 -12.11 -40.19 -7.47
C SER A 605 -13.56 -39.76 -7.23
N LEU A 606 -13.76 -38.61 -6.56
CA LEU A 606 -15.10 -38.08 -6.28
C LEU A 606 -15.76 -37.43 -7.51
N SER A 607 -14.97 -36.89 -8.44
CA SER A 607 -15.48 -36.33 -9.70
C SER A 607 -16.09 -37.40 -10.61
N ASP A 608 -15.60 -38.64 -10.51
CA ASP A 608 -16.03 -39.77 -11.34
C ASP A 608 -17.24 -40.54 -10.73
N GLU A 609 -17.67 -40.22 -9.50
CA GLU A 609 -18.77 -40.93 -8.83
C GLU A 609 -20.17 -40.37 -9.18
N GLU A 610 -21.09 -41.25 -9.58
CA GLU A 610 -22.50 -40.89 -9.80
C GLU A 610 -23.19 -40.54 -8.47
N GLY A 611 -23.51 -39.27 -8.26
CA GLY A 611 -24.26 -38.79 -7.08
C GLY A 611 -23.57 -37.68 -6.28
N THR A 612 -22.33 -37.33 -6.62
CA THR A 612 -21.55 -36.24 -6.01
C THR A 612 -21.80 -34.87 -6.63
N ASN A 613 -22.73 -34.76 -7.60
CA ASN A 613 -23.11 -33.53 -8.33
C ASN A 613 -23.91 -32.51 -7.49
N SER A 614 -23.52 -32.31 -6.23
CA SER A 614 -24.00 -31.23 -5.40
C SER A 614 -23.07 -30.03 -5.55
N GLU A 615 -23.64 -28.85 -5.76
CA GLU A 615 -22.88 -27.60 -5.85
C GLU A 615 -21.95 -27.39 -4.63
N GLN A 616 -22.38 -27.82 -3.44
CA GLN A 616 -21.56 -27.74 -2.24
C GLN A 616 -20.31 -28.64 -2.33
N VAL A 617 -20.44 -29.85 -2.89
CA VAL A 617 -19.34 -30.81 -3.02
C VAL A 617 -18.35 -30.34 -4.09
N GLU A 618 -18.83 -29.87 -5.24
CA GLU A 618 -17.99 -29.29 -6.30
C GLU A 618 -17.15 -28.10 -5.81
N ASN A 619 -17.74 -27.25 -4.94
CA ASN A 619 -17.02 -26.14 -4.30
C ASN A 619 -15.89 -26.62 -3.41
N LEU A 620 -16.19 -27.58 -2.52
CA LEU A 620 -15.19 -28.12 -1.61
C LEU A 620 -14.08 -28.85 -2.36
N MET A 621 -14.40 -29.55 -3.45
CA MET A 621 -13.40 -30.19 -4.32
C MET A 621 -12.51 -29.18 -5.03
N SER A 622 -13.08 -28.08 -5.52
CA SER A 622 -12.31 -26.98 -6.12
C SER A 622 -11.39 -26.31 -5.10
N GLU A 623 -11.86 -26.11 -3.87
CA GLU A 623 -11.08 -25.58 -2.75
C GLU A 623 -9.92 -26.55 -2.39
N LEU A 624 -10.17 -27.86 -2.34
CA LEU A 624 -9.11 -28.86 -2.13
C LEU A 624 -8.07 -28.89 -3.25
N LEU A 625 -8.47 -28.78 -4.52
CA LEU A 625 -7.51 -28.69 -5.64
C LEU A 625 -6.66 -27.43 -5.54
N SER A 626 -7.26 -26.29 -5.20
CA SER A 626 -6.52 -25.05 -4.98
C SER A 626 -5.48 -25.21 -3.87
N ILE A 627 -5.86 -25.81 -2.73
CA ILE A 627 -4.93 -26.08 -1.62
C ILE A 627 -3.82 -27.04 -2.06
N ALA A 628 -4.15 -28.09 -2.82
CA ALA A 628 -3.17 -29.06 -3.33
C ALA A 628 -2.15 -28.41 -4.29
N HIS A 629 -2.60 -27.51 -5.17
CA HIS A 629 -1.71 -26.72 -6.04
C HIS A 629 -0.81 -25.78 -5.25
N THR A 630 -1.35 -25.08 -4.25
CA THR A 630 -0.55 -24.21 -3.38
C THR A 630 0.51 -25.00 -2.60
N LEU A 631 0.16 -26.20 -2.09
CA LEU A 631 1.13 -27.10 -1.44
C LEU A 631 2.25 -27.52 -2.42
N GLN A 632 1.89 -27.84 -3.66
CA GLN A 632 2.88 -28.21 -4.67
C GLN A 632 3.85 -27.07 -4.98
N GLU A 633 3.33 -25.86 -5.22
CA GLU A 633 4.16 -24.69 -5.51
C GLU A 633 5.10 -24.36 -4.34
N MET A 634 4.59 -24.40 -3.10
CA MET A 634 5.42 -24.25 -1.90
C MET A 634 6.52 -25.31 -1.83
N HIS A 635 6.17 -26.58 -2.09
CA HIS A 635 7.12 -27.68 -2.09
C HIS A 635 8.25 -27.44 -3.11
N GLU A 636 7.90 -27.11 -4.35
CA GLU A 636 8.85 -26.89 -5.44
C GLU A 636 9.79 -25.71 -5.13
N LYS A 637 9.24 -24.57 -4.69
CA LYS A 637 10.04 -23.37 -4.39
C LYS A 637 10.98 -23.58 -3.21
N ILE A 638 10.50 -24.15 -2.10
CA ILE A 638 11.34 -24.38 -0.91
C ILE A 638 12.39 -25.45 -1.20
N SER A 639 12.04 -26.53 -1.92
CA SER A 639 13.01 -27.56 -2.30
C SER A 639 14.15 -27.01 -3.15
N ALA A 640 13.85 -26.14 -4.12
CA ALA A 640 14.89 -25.50 -4.92
C ALA A 640 15.83 -24.66 -4.05
N MET A 641 15.29 -23.85 -3.14
CA MET A 641 16.08 -23.04 -2.21
C MET A 641 16.98 -23.86 -1.29
N VAL A 642 16.50 -25.00 -0.81
CA VAL A 642 17.21 -25.83 0.17
C VAL A 642 18.27 -26.69 -0.49
N SER A 643 17.98 -27.27 -1.67
CA SER A 643 18.79 -28.34 -2.27
C SER A 643 19.45 -27.98 -3.60
N GLU A 644 18.74 -27.37 -4.55
CA GLU A 644 19.26 -27.09 -5.90
C GLU A 644 18.68 -25.78 -6.44
N LEU A 645 19.48 -24.72 -6.42
CA LEU A 645 19.05 -23.37 -6.82
C LEU A 645 18.83 -23.31 -8.33
N ASP A 646 17.70 -22.72 -8.75
CA ASP A 646 17.48 -22.32 -10.13
C ASP A 646 18.29 -21.05 -10.45
N SER A 647 19.07 -21.08 -11.54
CA SER A 647 19.91 -19.96 -11.95
C SER A 647 19.14 -18.72 -12.36
N ASN A 648 17.86 -18.84 -12.70
CA ASN A 648 17.01 -17.70 -13.02
C ASN A 648 16.12 -17.24 -11.84
N THR A 649 16.35 -17.74 -10.62
CA THR A 649 15.60 -17.38 -9.43
C THR A 649 16.52 -16.86 -8.33
N ILE A 650 16.11 -15.75 -7.70
CA ILE A 650 16.74 -15.15 -6.52
C ILE A 650 16.05 -15.69 -5.28
N TYR A 651 16.83 -16.19 -4.33
CA TYR A 651 16.35 -16.79 -3.08
C TYR A 651 16.85 -15.99 -1.88
N TRP A 652 15.97 -15.61 -0.96
CA TRP A 652 16.39 -14.98 0.29
C TRP A 652 15.44 -15.22 1.46
N ILE A 653 16.04 -15.21 2.65
CA ILE A 653 15.35 -15.32 3.93
C ILE A 653 15.26 -13.94 4.54
N ASN A 654 14.09 -13.58 5.05
CA ASN A 654 13.86 -12.31 5.72
C ASN A 654 13.21 -12.54 7.09
N LEU A 655 13.82 -11.99 8.13
CA LEU A 655 13.32 -11.95 9.50
C LEU A 655 12.89 -10.52 9.84
N ASP A 656 11.59 -10.32 10.04
CA ASP A 656 11.02 -9.00 10.36
C ASP A 656 11.31 -8.59 11.81
N ALA A 657 11.87 -7.39 12.04
CA ALA A 657 12.23 -6.91 13.38
C ALA A 657 11.04 -6.62 14.30
N LYS A 658 9.87 -6.25 13.76
CA LYS A 658 8.73 -5.80 14.56
C LYS A 658 7.92 -6.97 15.10
N TYR A 659 7.76 -8.01 14.29
CA TYR A 659 6.94 -9.18 14.62
C TYR A 659 7.78 -10.44 14.86
N ASN A 660 9.10 -10.38 14.66
CA ASN A 660 10.01 -11.52 14.65
C ASN A 660 9.49 -12.64 13.75
N ARG A 661 8.97 -12.28 12.57
CA ARG A 661 8.35 -13.20 11.62
C ARG A 661 9.31 -13.54 10.50
N LEU A 662 9.59 -14.83 10.35
CA LEU A 662 10.42 -15.36 9.29
C LEU A 662 9.62 -15.51 7.99
N SER A 663 10.28 -15.23 6.87
CA SER A 663 9.75 -15.42 5.53
C SER A 663 10.80 -15.90 4.55
N LEU A 664 10.41 -16.85 3.70
CA LEU A 664 11.18 -17.34 2.55
C LEU A 664 10.66 -16.64 1.31
N ASN A 665 11.56 -16.11 0.50
CA ASN A 665 11.20 -15.27 -0.64
C ASN A 665 11.94 -15.72 -1.89
N PHE A 666 11.24 -15.65 -3.01
CA PHE A 666 11.67 -16.13 -4.31
C PHE A 666 11.28 -15.08 -5.35
N ALA A 667 12.18 -14.69 -6.26
CA ALA A 667 11.85 -13.78 -7.34
C ALA A 667 12.67 -14.09 -8.60
N PRO A 668 12.15 -13.82 -9.81
CA PRO A 668 12.94 -14.03 -11.03
C PRO A 668 14.14 -13.07 -11.08
N LEU A 669 15.28 -13.58 -11.56
CA LEU A 669 16.52 -12.82 -11.76
C LEU A 669 16.44 -11.93 -13.00
N GLU A 670 16.05 -12.51 -14.13
CA GLU A 670 15.94 -11.82 -15.41
C GLU A 670 14.49 -11.82 -15.92
N ILE A 671 14.05 -10.65 -16.35
CA ILE A 671 12.70 -10.46 -16.94
C ILE A 671 12.75 -10.18 -18.45
N GLY A 672 13.93 -9.84 -18.98
CA GLY A 672 14.14 -9.56 -20.41
C GLY A 672 13.57 -10.65 -21.33
N PRO A 673 13.90 -11.94 -21.11
CA PRO A 673 13.35 -13.02 -21.93
C PRO A 673 11.81 -13.11 -21.93
N LEU A 674 11.18 -12.82 -20.79
CA LEU A 674 9.71 -12.78 -20.70
C LEU A 674 9.14 -11.58 -21.47
N MET A 675 9.80 -10.42 -21.42
CA MET A 675 9.35 -9.24 -22.16
C MET A 675 9.51 -9.45 -23.67
N GLU A 676 10.61 -10.08 -24.09
CA GLU A 676 10.88 -10.45 -25.48
C GLU A 676 9.81 -11.38 -26.05
N GLU A 677 9.51 -12.49 -25.38
CA GLU A 677 8.52 -13.46 -25.86
C GLU A 677 7.10 -12.87 -25.92
N TYR A 678 6.64 -12.24 -24.83
CA TYR A 678 5.21 -11.91 -24.67
C TYR A 678 4.86 -10.46 -24.97
N LEU A 679 5.82 -9.54 -24.99
CA LEU A 679 5.60 -8.14 -25.37
C LEU A 679 6.18 -7.84 -26.75
N TRP A 680 7.49 -7.95 -26.93
CA TRP A 680 8.15 -7.51 -28.17
C TRP A 680 7.75 -8.39 -29.37
N HIS A 681 7.81 -9.72 -29.26
CA HIS A 681 7.47 -10.61 -30.39
C HIS A 681 5.95 -10.81 -30.61
N THR A 682 5.14 -10.61 -29.57
CA THR A 682 3.70 -10.94 -29.62
C THR A 682 2.82 -9.72 -29.94
N LYS A 683 3.24 -8.50 -29.58
CA LYS A 683 2.44 -7.28 -29.80
C LYS A 683 2.88 -6.58 -31.08
N GLU A 684 1.95 -5.91 -31.74
CA GLU A 684 2.26 -5.17 -32.98
C GLU A 684 2.93 -3.82 -32.67
N CYS A 685 2.62 -3.23 -31.51
CA CYS A 685 3.18 -1.95 -31.09
C CYS A 685 3.28 -1.91 -29.57
N VAL A 686 4.47 -1.55 -29.09
CA VAL A 686 4.75 -1.36 -27.68
C VAL A 686 5.47 -0.02 -27.54
N VAL A 687 4.81 0.93 -26.87
CA VAL A 687 5.40 2.22 -26.54
C VAL A 687 5.74 2.21 -25.05
N ILE A 688 7.00 2.42 -24.70
CA ILE A 688 7.39 2.62 -23.31
C ILE A 688 7.84 4.08 -23.12
N THR A 689 7.39 4.71 -22.03
CA THR A 689 7.69 6.11 -21.74
C THR A 689 7.96 6.34 -20.27
N SER A 690 8.87 7.26 -19.96
CA SER A 690 9.17 7.72 -18.60
C SER A 690 9.88 9.07 -18.64
N ALA A 691 9.91 9.76 -17.50
CA ALA A 691 10.74 10.97 -17.36
C ALA A 691 12.25 10.69 -17.37
N THR A 692 12.62 9.46 -17.06
CA THR A 692 14.01 9.01 -16.94
C THR A 692 14.07 7.56 -17.42
N LEU A 693 14.53 7.35 -18.65
CA LEU A 693 14.86 6.03 -19.21
C LEU A 693 16.35 5.91 -19.54
N THR A 694 17.03 7.05 -19.71
CA THR A 694 18.39 7.12 -20.19
C THR A 694 19.39 7.38 -19.08
N ALA A 695 20.54 6.72 -19.19
CA ALA A 695 21.73 7.06 -18.42
C ALA A 695 22.73 7.67 -19.40
N ASN A 696 23.26 8.86 -19.11
CA ASN A 696 24.19 9.54 -20.01
C ASN A 696 23.64 9.73 -21.45
N ASN A 697 22.33 9.99 -21.58
CA ASN A 697 21.59 10.19 -22.83
C ASN A 697 21.61 8.98 -23.79
N ASN A 698 21.69 7.75 -23.28
CA ASN A 698 21.46 6.52 -24.05
C ASN A 698 20.42 5.62 -23.38
N PHE A 699 19.76 4.77 -24.17
CA PHE A 699 18.82 3.75 -23.68
C PHE A 699 19.48 2.39 -23.43
N ASP A 700 20.80 2.26 -23.63
CA ASP A 700 21.51 0.96 -23.60
C ASP A 700 21.21 0.16 -22.32
N TYR A 701 21.13 0.84 -21.17
CA TYR A 701 20.80 0.22 -19.89
C TYR A 701 19.41 -0.44 -19.90
N ILE A 702 18.34 0.32 -20.20
CA ILE A 702 16.98 -0.23 -20.18
C ILE A 702 16.74 -1.21 -21.34
N ARG A 703 17.35 -0.96 -22.50
CA ARG A 703 17.28 -1.85 -23.67
C ARG A 703 17.77 -3.24 -23.31
N ALA A 704 18.93 -3.33 -22.65
CA ALA A 704 19.50 -4.60 -22.20
C ALA A 704 18.65 -5.29 -21.12
N ARG A 705 18.02 -4.55 -20.19
CA ARG A 705 17.18 -5.15 -19.13
C ARG A 705 15.86 -5.72 -19.67
N LEU A 706 15.29 -5.08 -20.69
CA LEU A 706 14.00 -5.45 -21.25
C LEU A 706 14.10 -6.29 -22.54
N ASN A 707 15.30 -6.58 -23.05
CA ASN A 707 15.53 -7.15 -24.39
C ASN A 707 14.80 -6.37 -25.50
N ALA A 708 14.86 -5.04 -25.43
CA ALA A 708 14.12 -4.15 -26.33
C ALA A 708 14.93 -3.75 -27.59
N ASP A 709 15.66 -4.69 -28.20
CA ASP A 709 16.63 -4.39 -29.27
C ASP A 709 16.01 -3.84 -30.56
N GLU A 710 14.73 -4.14 -30.81
CA GLU A 710 14.00 -3.73 -32.01
C GLU A 710 13.24 -2.40 -31.85
N ALA A 711 13.30 -1.76 -30.68
CA ALA A 711 12.53 -0.56 -30.40
C ALA A 711 13.25 0.72 -30.87
N ASP A 712 12.50 1.59 -31.58
CA ASP A 712 12.96 2.92 -31.95
C ASP A 712 13.10 3.83 -30.71
N GLU A 713 13.86 4.91 -30.82
CA GLU A 713 14.23 5.75 -29.67
C GLU A 713 13.92 7.23 -29.88
N LEU A 714 13.38 7.86 -28.84
CA LEU A 714 13.14 9.29 -28.81
C LEU A 714 13.51 9.86 -27.43
N ILE A 715 14.45 10.80 -27.41
CA ILE A 715 14.82 11.55 -26.21
C ILE A 715 14.31 12.98 -26.35
N LEU A 716 13.45 13.38 -25.43
CA LEU A 716 12.87 14.71 -25.37
C LEU A 716 13.39 15.42 -24.12
N GLY A 717 13.97 16.60 -24.33
CA GLY A 717 14.42 17.48 -23.25
C GLY A 717 13.26 17.97 -22.38
N SER A 718 13.59 18.68 -21.30
CA SER A 718 12.55 19.33 -20.50
C SER A 718 12.18 20.70 -21.10
N PRO A 719 10.89 21.08 -21.10
CA PRO A 719 10.42 22.35 -21.65
C PRO A 719 10.74 23.55 -20.75
N PHE A 720 11.33 23.33 -19.57
CA PHE A 720 11.58 24.36 -18.57
C PHE A 720 12.97 24.97 -18.69
N ASP A 721 13.05 26.28 -18.43
CA ASP A 721 14.29 27.03 -18.35
C ASP A 721 14.95 26.85 -16.97
N TYR A 722 15.61 25.71 -16.75
CA TYR A 722 16.30 25.41 -15.50
C TYR A 722 17.45 26.37 -15.19
N GLU A 723 18.06 26.99 -16.19
CA GLU A 723 19.19 27.90 -15.98
C GLU A 723 18.73 29.14 -15.21
N ASN A 724 17.52 29.65 -15.51
CA ASN A 724 16.95 30.81 -14.83
C ASN A 724 15.97 30.46 -13.69
N SER A 725 15.56 29.19 -13.56
CA SER A 725 14.53 28.76 -12.61
C SER A 725 15.07 27.93 -11.44
N ALA A 726 16.18 27.21 -11.64
CA ALA A 726 16.76 26.32 -10.63
C ALA A 726 18.19 26.70 -10.26
N LEU A 727 18.40 27.02 -8.99
CA LEU A 727 19.72 27.13 -8.38
C LEU A 727 20.17 25.75 -7.88
N LEU A 728 21.28 25.24 -8.39
CA LEU A 728 21.92 24.04 -7.87
C LEU A 728 23.09 24.42 -6.95
N PHE A 729 22.91 24.21 -5.65
CA PHE A 729 23.91 24.48 -4.63
C PHE A 729 24.66 23.21 -4.23
N ILE A 730 25.99 23.23 -4.36
CA ILE A 730 26.86 22.11 -3.99
C ILE A 730 27.84 22.60 -2.90
N PRO A 731 27.69 22.13 -1.65
CA PRO A 731 28.56 22.52 -0.57
C PRO A 731 29.96 21.91 -0.72
N THR A 732 30.98 22.72 -0.43
CA THR A 732 32.40 22.38 -0.55
C THR A 732 33.01 21.81 0.74
N ASP A 733 32.33 22.01 1.86
CA ASP A 733 32.78 21.73 3.23
C ASP A 733 31.95 20.66 3.96
N MET A 734 31.01 20.00 3.27
CA MET A 734 30.29 18.86 3.85
C MET A 734 31.25 17.72 4.23
N PRO A 735 31.11 17.11 5.41
CA PRO A 735 31.80 15.86 5.76
C PRO A 735 31.42 14.73 4.79
N GLU A 736 32.29 13.72 4.67
CA GLU A 736 31.91 12.53 3.90
C GLU A 736 30.80 11.74 4.61
N PRO A 737 29.87 11.09 3.89
CA PRO A 737 28.80 10.30 4.52
C PRO A 737 29.26 9.16 5.43
N MET A 738 30.54 8.75 5.35
CA MET A 738 31.13 7.74 6.24
C MET A 738 31.49 8.31 7.63
N ASP A 739 31.67 9.63 7.75
CA ASP A 739 31.82 10.33 9.03
C ASP A 739 30.44 10.67 9.61
N TYR A 740 29.71 9.62 10.00
CA TYR A 740 28.29 9.67 10.36
C TYR A 740 27.95 10.80 11.33
N THR A 741 28.74 10.98 12.40
CA THR A 741 28.44 11.96 13.45
C THR A 741 28.54 13.40 12.96
N ASN A 742 29.63 13.75 12.27
CA ASN A 742 29.81 15.13 11.78
C ASN A 742 28.89 15.42 10.60
N TYR A 743 28.68 14.42 9.74
CA TYR A 743 27.77 14.51 8.61
C TYR A 743 26.32 14.77 9.06
N GLN A 744 25.83 13.99 10.02
CA GLN A 744 24.48 14.12 10.59
C GLN A 744 24.25 15.52 11.20
N ARG A 745 25.20 16.02 12.01
CA ARG A 745 25.11 17.37 12.58
C ARG A 745 25.10 18.47 11.51
N SER A 746 25.85 18.28 10.43
CA SER A 746 25.91 19.24 9.32
C SER A 746 24.58 19.29 8.56
N ILE A 747 23.94 18.14 8.35
CA ILE A 747 22.60 18.03 7.75
C ILE A 747 21.56 18.73 8.62
N GLU A 748 21.49 18.41 9.90
CA GLU A 748 20.55 19.03 10.85
C GLU A 748 20.69 20.56 10.85
N ARG A 749 21.94 21.05 10.89
CA ARG A 749 22.23 22.49 10.84
C ARG A 749 21.81 23.13 9.52
N ALA A 750 22.10 22.48 8.39
CA ALA A 750 21.72 22.97 7.06
C ALA A 750 20.21 23.09 6.92
N ILE A 751 19.46 22.07 7.33
CA ILE A 751 17.99 22.06 7.32
C ILE A 751 17.45 23.19 8.21
N LEU A 752 17.92 23.28 9.45
CA LEU A 752 17.45 24.31 10.40
C LEU A 752 17.66 25.74 9.88
N ARG A 753 18.87 26.05 9.40
CA ARG A 753 19.20 27.41 8.93
C ARG A 753 18.44 27.75 7.65
N THR A 754 18.36 26.80 6.72
CA THR A 754 17.70 27.03 5.43
C THR A 754 16.18 27.15 5.61
N ALA A 755 15.55 26.28 6.41
CA ALA A 755 14.11 26.34 6.67
C ALA A 755 13.71 27.65 7.38
N ARG A 756 14.51 28.12 8.35
CA ARG A 756 14.29 29.42 9.01
C ARG A 756 14.41 30.61 8.05
N ALA A 757 15.40 30.59 7.16
CA ALA A 757 15.63 31.69 6.22
C ALA A 757 14.56 31.79 5.13
N THR A 758 13.85 30.69 4.87
CA THR A 758 12.91 30.58 3.74
C THR A 758 11.46 30.34 4.16
N GLY A 759 11.19 30.25 5.47
CA GLY A 759 9.86 30.02 6.01
C GLY A 759 9.33 28.61 5.76
N GLY A 760 10.20 27.61 5.61
CA GLY A 760 9.81 26.24 5.23
C GLY A 760 9.82 26.03 3.72
N ARG A 761 8.74 25.45 3.18
CA ARG A 761 8.57 25.10 1.74
C ARG A 761 9.67 24.19 1.21
N MET A 762 10.05 23.23 2.05
CA MET A 762 11.23 22.40 1.84
C MET A 762 10.87 20.92 1.85
N LEU A 763 11.35 20.21 0.82
CA LEU A 763 11.38 18.75 0.78
C LEU A 763 12.82 18.28 1.02
N VAL A 764 13.01 17.38 1.98
CA VAL A 764 14.30 16.77 2.28
C VAL A 764 14.25 15.29 1.99
N LEU A 765 15.07 14.84 1.04
CA LEU A 765 15.14 13.47 0.56
C LEU A 765 16.29 12.71 1.23
N PHE A 766 15.93 11.69 2.01
CA PHE A 766 16.83 10.77 2.65
C PHE A 766 16.90 9.44 1.89
N THR A 767 18.01 8.73 2.06
CA THR A 767 18.17 7.34 1.59
C THR A 767 17.94 6.31 2.71
N SER A 768 17.65 6.75 3.94
CA SER A 768 17.46 5.88 5.10
C SER A 768 16.44 6.46 6.09
N TYR A 769 15.48 5.64 6.51
CA TYR A 769 14.53 5.99 7.56
C TYR A 769 15.21 6.29 8.90
N ARG A 770 16.32 5.64 9.23
CA ARG A 770 17.05 5.86 10.49
C ARG A 770 17.60 7.27 10.54
N GLN A 771 18.22 7.71 9.44
CA GLN A 771 18.76 9.05 9.33
C GLN A 771 17.65 10.11 9.33
N LEU A 772 16.55 9.82 8.63
CA LEU A 772 15.37 10.67 8.60
C LEU A 772 14.77 10.85 10.01
N LYS A 773 14.51 9.76 10.75
CA LYS A 773 13.98 9.77 12.12
C LYS A 773 14.92 10.52 13.08
N ALA A 774 16.22 10.25 13.00
CA ALA A 774 17.21 10.95 13.82
C ALA A 774 17.20 12.46 13.55
N THR A 775 17.12 12.85 12.27
CA THR A 775 17.05 14.27 11.88
C THR A 775 15.75 14.91 12.37
N SER A 776 14.60 14.27 12.11
CA SER A 776 13.27 14.72 12.54
C SER A 776 13.24 15.00 14.04
N HIS A 777 13.76 14.08 14.85
CA HIS A 777 13.82 14.22 16.31
C HIS A 777 14.54 15.49 16.77
N VAL A 778 15.56 15.93 16.02
CA VAL A 778 16.33 17.14 16.34
C VAL A 778 15.69 18.39 15.75
N VAL A 779 15.26 18.37 14.49
CA VAL A 779 14.84 19.57 13.76
C VAL A 779 13.39 19.97 14.06
N SER A 780 12.49 19.01 14.23
CA SER A 780 11.06 19.24 14.47
C SER A 780 10.78 20.18 15.65
N PRO A 781 11.32 19.95 16.86
CA PRO A 781 11.03 20.83 18.00
C PRO A 781 11.67 22.22 17.90
N LEU A 782 12.72 22.37 17.10
CA LEU A 782 13.40 23.65 16.90
C LEU A 782 12.69 24.51 15.86
N LEU A 783 12.14 23.91 14.81
CA LEU A 783 11.38 24.58 13.76
C LEU A 783 9.95 24.91 14.21
N ALA A 784 9.33 24.08 15.05
CA ALA A 784 8.02 24.36 15.61
C ALA A 784 7.98 25.68 16.40
N LYS A 785 9.08 26.05 17.08
CA LYS A 785 9.21 27.34 17.77
C LYS A 785 9.17 28.55 16.83
N ASP A 786 9.54 28.33 15.58
CA ASP A 786 9.56 29.34 14.52
C ASP A 786 8.27 29.29 13.68
N GLY A 787 7.26 28.50 14.10
CA GLY A 787 5.99 28.34 13.38
C GLY A 787 6.07 27.46 12.13
N ILE A 788 7.16 26.70 11.95
CA ILE A 788 7.37 25.82 10.80
C ILE A 788 7.06 24.37 11.22
N GLN A 789 6.06 23.76 10.57
CA GLN A 789 5.66 22.39 10.84
C GLN A 789 6.56 21.39 10.11
N VAL A 790 6.97 20.31 10.78
CA VAL A 790 7.76 19.24 10.17
C VAL A 790 6.88 18.00 10.01
N TYR A 791 6.77 17.52 8.78
CA TYR A 791 6.11 16.27 8.45
C TYR A 791 7.16 15.20 8.21
N GLU A 792 7.00 14.08 8.91
CA GLU A 792 7.89 12.92 8.81
C GLU A 792 7.17 11.77 8.12
N GLN A 793 7.83 11.13 7.15
CA GLN A 793 7.38 9.84 6.66
C GLN A 793 7.59 8.74 7.72
N GLY A 794 6.50 8.34 8.39
CA GLY A 794 6.48 7.27 9.40
C GLY A 794 5.56 6.08 9.09
N GLU A 795 5.58 5.06 9.94
CA GLU A 795 4.68 3.89 9.86
C GLU A 795 3.25 4.30 10.26
N GLY A 796 2.38 4.52 9.28
CA GLY A 796 0.93 4.69 9.52
C GLY A 796 0.25 5.75 8.67
N ALA A 797 0.99 6.76 8.18
CA ALA A 797 0.46 7.75 7.25
C ALA A 797 0.77 7.36 5.80
N SER A 798 -0.25 7.32 4.94
CA SER A 798 -0.02 7.15 3.50
C SER A 798 0.74 8.35 2.93
N THR A 799 1.61 8.10 1.95
CA THR A 799 2.37 9.12 1.22
C THR A 799 1.47 10.24 0.71
N SER A 800 0.29 9.89 0.15
CA SER A 800 -0.69 10.87 -0.34
C SER A 800 -1.16 11.81 0.77
N ALA A 801 -1.53 11.27 1.92
CA ALA A 801 -2.06 12.10 3.01
C ALA A 801 -0.99 13.02 3.62
N LEU A 802 0.29 12.59 3.66
CA LEU A 802 1.39 13.48 4.06
C LEU A 802 1.60 14.61 3.06
N LEU A 803 1.47 14.34 1.77
CA LEU A 803 1.57 15.35 0.72
C LEU A 803 0.43 16.35 0.78
N ASP A 804 -0.80 15.89 1.02
CA ASP A 804 -1.95 16.78 1.10
C ASP A 804 -1.80 17.72 2.30
N SER A 805 -1.40 17.22 3.48
CA SER A 805 -1.07 18.07 4.63
C SER A 805 0.07 19.04 4.35
N PHE A 806 1.12 18.61 3.65
CA PHE A 806 2.24 19.48 3.26
C PHE A 806 1.79 20.58 2.28
N ARG A 807 0.96 20.26 1.30
CA ARG A 807 0.43 21.20 0.30
C ARG A 807 -0.45 22.29 0.91
N THR A 808 -1.20 21.97 1.95
CA THR A 808 -2.12 22.92 2.60
C THR A 808 -1.42 23.84 3.63
N SER A 809 -0.15 23.58 3.95
CA SER A 809 0.57 24.29 5.01
C SER A 809 1.56 25.30 4.43
N ASP A 810 1.38 26.58 4.77
CA ASP A 810 2.22 27.67 4.26
C ASP A 810 3.69 27.62 4.73
N HIS A 811 3.92 27.03 5.91
CA HIS A 811 5.23 26.93 6.57
C HIS A 811 5.53 25.49 6.97
N ALA A 812 5.97 24.68 6.01
CA ALA A 812 6.22 23.26 6.25
C ALA A 812 7.57 22.75 5.75
N VAL A 813 8.11 21.73 6.41
CA VAL A 813 9.23 20.91 5.96
C VAL A 813 8.77 19.47 5.90
N LEU A 814 8.93 18.83 4.75
CA LEU A 814 8.60 17.43 4.57
C LEU A 814 9.89 16.60 4.47
N LEU A 815 10.02 15.62 5.36
CA LEU A 815 11.13 14.67 5.37
C LEU A 815 10.64 13.35 4.78
N GLY A 816 11.24 12.93 3.65
CA GLY A 816 10.83 11.73 2.91
C GLY A 816 12.00 10.79 2.59
N THR A 817 11.69 9.50 2.46
CA THR A 817 12.60 8.48 1.90
C THR A 817 12.18 8.09 0.47
N ARG A 818 12.55 6.89 0.00
CA ARG A 818 12.39 6.37 -1.38
C ARG A 818 11.03 6.72 -2.02
N SER A 819 9.91 6.57 -1.31
CA SER A 819 8.59 6.83 -1.90
C SER A 819 8.29 8.30 -2.21
N PHE A 820 9.11 9.24 -1.73
CA PHE A 820 9.00 10.68 -2.06
C PHE A 820 9.97 11.11 -3.16
N TRP A 821 10.89 10.24 -3.58
CA TRP A 821 11.71 10.46 -4.79
C TRP A 821 10.86 10.38 -6.06
N GLU A 822 9.72 9.68 -5.99
CA GLU A 822 8.83 9.36 -7.09
C GLU A 822 7.36 9.70 -6.77
N GLY A 823 6.52 9.91 -7.78
CA GLY A 823 5.06 10.04 -7.61
C GLY A 823 4.52 11.28 -6.86
N VAL A 824 5.38 12.20 -6.42
CA VAL A 824 4.98 13.45 -5.73
C VAL A 824 4.84 14.61 -6.70
N ASP A 825 3.72 15.32 -6.64
CA ASP A 825 3.46 16.54 -7.43
C ASP A 825 3.07 17.71 -6.51
N VAL A 826 3.99 18.64 -6.23
CA VAL A 826 3.69 19.84 -5.43
C VAL A 826 4.02 21.04 -6.31
N PRO A 827 3.03 21.60 -7.03
CA PRO A 827 3.26 22.74 -7.90
C PRO A 827 3.43 24.04 -7.11
N GLY A 828 4.24 24.96 -7.64
CA GLY A 828 4.36 26.33 -7.17
C GLY A 828 5.08 26.51 -5.83
N ASP A 829 4.72 27.58 -5.13
CA ASP A 829 5.39 28.09 -3.93
C ASP A 829 5.39 27.13 -2.73
N ALA A 830 4.57 26.08 -2.73
CA ALA A 830 4.52 25.11 -1.65
C ALA A 830 5.82 24.29 -1.55
N LEU A 831 6.57 24.15 -2.66
CA LEU A 831 7.88 23.50 -2.68
C LEU A 831 8.90 24.35 -3.45
N SER A 832 9.69 25.14 -2.72
CA SER A 832 10.74 25.98 -3.31
C SER A 832 12.15 25.46 -3.05
N ILE A 833 12.31 24.51 -2.12
CA ILE A 833 13.63 23.98 -1.73
C ILE A 833 13.61 22.46 -1.72
N LEU A 834 14.56 21.87 -2.42
CA LEU A 834 14.83 20.44 -2.42
C LEU A 834 16.22 20.18 -1.85
N LEU A 835 16.32 19.46 -0.74
CA LEU A 835 17.59 19.00 -0.20
C LEU A 835 17.74 17.50 -0.47
N ILE A 836 18.74 17.14 -1.27
CA ILE A 836 19.15 15.75 -1.48
C ILE A 836 20.29 15.47 -0.52
N ILE A 837 19.99 14.71 0.53
CA ILE A 837 20.97 14.47 1.59
C ILE A 837 22.14 13.66 1.07
N LYS A 838 21.87 12.52 0.43
CA LYS A 838 22.88 11.57 -0.04
C LYS A 838 22.52 11.06 -1.44
N LEU A 839 23.53 10.73 -2.25
CA LEU A 839 23.30 10.08 -3.54
C LEU A 839 22.53 8.76 -3.38
N PRO A 840 21.46 8.52 -4.17
CA PRO A 840 20.50 7.43 -3.95
C PRO A 840 20.99 6.08 -4.50
N PHE A 841 22.17 5.66 -4.05
CA PHE A 841 22.64 4.30 -4.32
C PHE A 841 21.80 3.27 -3.56
N ASP A 842 21.50 2.17 -4.24
CA ASP A 842 20.93 1.00 -3.59
C ASP A 842 21.85 0.41 -2.53
N VAL A 843 21.24 -0.33 -1.61
CA VAL A 843 21.96 -1.09 -0.59
C VAL A 843 22.57 -2.32 -1.28
N PRO A 844 23.91 -2.45 -1.37
CA PRO A 844 24.53 -3.55 -2.11
C PRO A 844 24.26 -4.93 -1.48
N SER A 845 23.89 -4.97 -0.19
CA SER A 845 23.53 -6.19 0.51
C SER A 845 22.06 -6.59 0.33
N ASP A 846 21.24 -5.78 -0.35
CA ASP A 846 19.88 -6.20 -0.70
C ASP A 846 19.97 -7.43 -1.63
N PRO A 847 19.24 -8.53 -1.35
CA PRO A 847 19.38 -9.77 -2.10
C PRO A 847 19.11 -9.64 -3.60
N VAL A 848 18.13 -8.81 -3.99
CA VAL A 848 17.76 -8.63 -5.39
C VAL A 848 18.82 -7.78 -6.09
N ILE A 849 19.27 -6.71 -5.46
CA ILE A 849 20.33 -5.85 -5.98
C ILE A 849 21.63 -6.62 -6.12
N ALA A 850 22.01 -7.43 -5.13
CA ALA A 850 23.22 -8.24 -5.15
C ALA A 850 23.19 -9.27 -6.28
N ALA A 851 22.07 -9.99 -6.43
CA ALA A 851 21.92 -10.99 -7.49
C ALA A 851 21.98 -10.37 -8.89
N ARG A 852 21.31 -9.23 -9.10
CA ARG A 852 21.38 -8.50 -10.38
C ARG A 852 22.77 -7.92 -10.63
N ALA A 853 23.44 -7.41 -9.60
CA ALA A 853 24.79 -6.87 -9.73
C ALA A 853 25.79 -7.93 -10.25
N GLU A 854 25.63 -9.19 -9.85
CA GLU A 854 26.48 -10.31 -10.28
C GLU A 854 26.33 -10.68 -11.77
N THR A 855 25.27 -10.24 -12.44
CA THR A 855 25.09 -10.49 -13.89
C THR A 855 25.95 -9.56 -14.76
N PHE A 856 26.67 -8.61 -14.16
CA PHE A 856 27.49 -7.63 -14.86
C PHE A 856 28.97 -7.80 -14.52
N GLU A 857 29.86 -7.62 -15.51
CA GLU A 857 31.31 -7.64 -15.27
C GLU A 857 31.74 -6.50 -14.34
N ASN A 858 31.17 -5.31 -14.54
CA ASN A 858 31.37 -4.16 -13.66
C ASN A 858 30.03 -3.63 -13.14
N ALA A 859 29.50 -4.34 -12.14
CA ALA A 859 28.25 -4.02 -11.44
C ALA A 859 28.09 -2.54 -11.07
N PHE A 860 29.16 -1.88 -10.63
CA PHE A 860 29.09 -0.49 -10.22
C PHE A 860 28.80 0.43 -11.41
N SER A 861 29.55 0.32 -12.51
CA SER A 861 29.38 1.21 -13.67
C SER A 861 28.19 0.87 -14.55
N GLU A 862 27.84 -0.41 -14.65
CA GLU A 862 26.84 -0.92 -15.60
C GLU A 862 25.44 -1.03 -14.98
N TYR A 863 25.33 -1.15 -13.65
CA TYR A 863 24.05 -1.34 -12.96
C TYR A 863 23.81 -0.32 -11.86
N THR A 864 24.64 -0.30 -10.81
CA THR A 864 24.36 0.53 -9.61
C THR A 864 24.39 2.04 -9.90
N LEU A 865 25.32 2.50 -10.73
CA LEU A 865 25.46 3.91 -11.07
C LEU A 865 24.34 4.42 -12.00
N PRO A 866 23.99 3.74 -13.12
CA PRO A 866 22.81 4.10 -13.92
C PRO A 866 21.53 4.20 -13.11
N GLU A 867 21.22 3.21 -12.27
CA GLU A 867 20.04 3.22 -11.38
C GLU A 867 20.03 4.43 -10.45
N ALA A 868 21.16 4.70 -9.79
CA ALA A 868 21.27 5.85 -8.90
C ALA A 868 21.09 7.17 -9.66
N ILE A 869 21.57 7.28 -10.90
CA ILE A 869 21.39 8.45 -11.75
C ILE A 869 19.93 8.66 -12.14
N LEU A 870 19.23 7.59 -12.55
CA LEU A 870 17.81 7.65 -12.91
C LEU A 870 16.97 8.16 -11.73
N ARG A 871 17.15 7.56 -10.55
CA ARG A 871 16.46 7.97 -9.32
C ARG A 871 16.81 9.38 -8.89
N PHE A 872 18.08 9.77 -9.03
CA PHE A 872 18.52 11.12 -8.73
C PHE A 872 17.82 12.16 -9.61
N ARG A 873 17.69 11.91 -10.92
CA ARG A 873 16.93 12.76 -11.84
C ARG A 873 15.45 12.85 -11.47
N GLN A 874 14.85 11.75 -11.02
CA GLN A 874 13.45 11.73 -10.58
C GLN A 874 13.22 12.56 -9.32
N GLY A 875 14.14 12.47 -8.35
CA GLY A 875 14.13 13.32 -7.16
C GLY A 875 14.30 14.79 -7.52
N PHE A 876 15.19 15.10 -8.46
CA PHE A 876 15.41 16.47 -8.96
C PHE A 876 14.17 17.05 -9.65
N GLY A 877 13.49 16.27 -10.50
CA GLY A 877 12.30 16.68 -11.26
C GLY A 877 11.06 17.00 -10.42
N ARG A 878 11.17 17.02 -9.08
CA ARG A 878 10.12 17.42 -8.13
C ARG A 878 10.02 18.93 -7.96
N LEU A 879 11.12 19.65 -8.17
CA LEU A 879 11.23 21.08 -7.86
C LEU A 879 10.52 21.97 -8.87
N ILE A 880 10.73 21.72 -10.18
CA ILE A 880 10.21 22.57 -11.25
C ILE A 880 9.12 21.81 -12.02
N ARG A 881 7.88 22.30 -11.96
CA ARG A 881 6.67 21.70 -12.56
C ARG A 881 5.96 22.62 -13.53
N THR A 882 6.10 23.93 -13.36
CA THR A 882 5.55 24.96 -14.23
C THR A 882 6.64 25.91 -14.72
N GLN A 883 6.39 26.68 -15.78
CA GLN A 883 7.36 27.67 -16.29
C GLN A 883 7.61 28.83 -15.30
N SER A 884 6.69 29.07 -14.37
CA SER A 884 6.82 30.11 -13.34
C SER A 884 7.54 29.65 -12.09
N ASP A 885 7.73 28.34 -11.91
CA ASP A 885 8.34 27.80 -10.70
C ASP A 885 9.80 28.25 -10.59
N ARG A 886 10.22 28.59 -9.37
CA ARG A 886 11.61 28.84 -9.04
C ARG A 886 11.98 28.07 -7.80
N GLY A 887 13.18 27.51 -7.80
CA GLY A 887 13.59 26.69 -6.68
C GLY A 887 15.09 26.53 -6.51
N VAL A 888 15.45 25.97 -5.36
CA VAL A 888 16.84 25.72 -4.95
C VAL A 888 17.00 24.24 -4.66
N VAL A 889 17.98 23.60 -5.31
CA VAL A 889 18.39 22.22 -5.01
C VAL A 889 19.72 22.23 -4.28
N GLY A 890 19.77 21.71 -3.06
CA GLY A 890 21.01 21.50 -2.32
C GLY A 890 21.39 20.02 -2.33
N ILE A 891 22.57 19.67 -2.87
CA ILE A 891 23.08 18.30 -2.80
C ILE A 891 24.10 18.20 -1.67
N LEU A 892 23.71 17.64 -0.52
CA LEU A 892 24.55 17.56 0.68
C LEU A 892 25.49 16.34 0.67
N ASP A 893 25.99 15.95 -0.51
CA ASP A 893 26.90 14.82 -0.69
C ASP A 893 28.16 15.24 -1.43
N ARG A 894 29.27 15.35 -0.69
CA ARG A 894 30.56 15.76 -1.23
C ARG A 894 31.10 14.84 -2.34
N ARG A 895 30.63 13.58 -2.42
CA ARG A 895 31.06 12.61 -3.43
C ARG A 895 30.77 13.06 -4.86
N VAL A 896 29.78 13.93 -5.04
CA VAL A 896 29.45 14.55 -6.34
C VAL A 896 30.65 15.30 -6.94
N ARG A 897 31.50 15.89 -6.11
CA ARG A 897 32.72 16.58 -6.54
C ARG A 897 33.98 15.75 -6.37
N THR A 898 34.07 14.91 -5.34
CA THR A 898 35.32 14.20 -5.00
C THR A 898 35.51 12.87 -5.72
N LYS A 899 34.44 12.22 -6.18
CA LYS A 899 34.52 10.94 -6.88
C LYS A 899 34.38 11.14 -8.39
N GLN A 900 35.06 10.31 -9.18
CA GLN A 900 35.06 10.39 -10.65
C GLN A 900 33.64 10.26 -11.23
N TYR A 901 32.83 9.37 -10.68
CA TYR A 901 31.44 9.18 -11.10
C TYR A 901 30.52 10.36 -10.73
N GLY A 902 30.92 11.22 -9.79
CA GLY A 902 30.09 12.33 -9.31
C GLY A 902 29.74 13.33 -10.42
N ALA A 903 30.66 13.50 -11.38
CA ALA A 903 30.42 14.33 -12.56
C ALA A 903 29.28 13.82 -13.45
N LEU A 904 28.98 12.51 -13.43
CA LEU A 904 27.91 11.92 -14.23
C LEU A 904 26.52 12.30 -13.67
N PHE A 905 26.39 12.44 -12.34
CA PHE A 905 25.16 12.94 -11.72
C PHE A 905 24.87 14.39 -12.10
N ILE A 906 25.90 15.24 -12.20
CA ILE A 906 25.71 16.64 -12.60
C ILE A 906 25.40 16.74 -14.09
N LYS A 907 26.11 15.98 -14.93
CA LYS A 907 25.88 15.95 -16.38
C LYS A 907 24.51 15.37 -16.76
N SER A 908 23.90 14.56 -15.91
CA SER A 908 22.59 13.98 -16.15
C SER A 908 21.45 14.93 -15.81
N LEU A 909 21.71 16.05 -15.11
CA LEU A 909 20.70 17.07 -14.85
C LEU A 909 20.56 18.05 -16.03
N PRO A 910 19.41 18.72 -16.16
CA PRO A 910 19.28 19.90 -17.01
C PRO A 910 20.31 20.98 -16.63
N ASN A 911 20.62 21.88 -17.57
CA ASN A 911 21.52 23.00 -17.29
C ASN A 911 20.88 23.93 -16.24
N CYS A 912 21.45 23.94 -15.04
CA CYS A 912 21.02 24.77 -13.91
C CYS A 912 22.06 25.85 -13.61
N TYR A 913 21.66 26.92 -12.94
CA TYR A 913 22.62 27.86 -12.37
C TYR A 913 23.32 27.21 -11.17
N MET A 914 24.62 26.93 -11.29
CA MET A 914 25.38 26.20 -10.26
C MET A 914 26.19 27.12 -9.36
N VAL A 915 26.13 26.89 -8.06
CA VAL A 915 26.95 27.58 -7.05
C VAL A 915 27.65 26.56 -6.16
N ASP A 916 28.98 26.65 -6.13
CA ASP A 916 29.81 25.96 -5.14
C ASP A 916 30.12 26.92 -3.98
N GLY A 917 29.85 26.51 -2.73
CA GLY A 917 30.04 27.38 -1.56
C GLY A 917 30.21 26.61 -0.25
N SER A 918 30.40 27.32 0.87
CA SER A 918 30.28 26.69 2.20
C SER A 918 28.81 26.42 2.48
N ILE A 919 28.48 25.30 3.14
CA ILE A 919 27.10 24.99 3.55
C ILE A 919 26.45 26.11 4.37
N GLU A 920 27.26 26.92 5.06
CA GLU A 920 26.77 28.06 5.83
C GLU A 920 26.17 29.19 4.96
N ASN A 921 26.46 29.21 3.65
CA ASN A 921 25.96 30.19 2.69
C ASN A 921 24.66 29.75 2.00
N LEU A 922 24.28 28.47 2.09
CA LEU A 922 23.06 27.94 1.45
C LEU A 922 21.79 28.76 1.80
N PRO A 923 21.55 29.16 3.06
CA PRO A 923 20.37 29.97 3.39
C PRO A 923 20.36 31.31 2.65
N ASP A 924 21.49 32.02 2.63
CA ASP A 924 21.58 33.36 2.03
C ASP A 924 21.46 33.31 0.49
N GLU A 925 22.05 32.29 -0.13
CA GLU A 925 21.89 32.04 -1.57
C GLU A 925 20.45 31.66 -1.92
N ALA A 926 19.80 30.85 -1.09
CA ALA A 926 18.42 30.44 -1.31
C ALA A 926 17.45 31.63 -1.20
N THR A 927 17.56 32.44 -0.15
CA THR A 927 16.78 33.66 0.03
C THR A 927 16.98 34.64 -1.13
N ARG A 928 18.23 34.82 -1.59
CA ARG A 928 18.54 35.68 -2.74
C ARG A 928 17.92 35.17 -4.04
N TRP A 929 18.01 33.87 -4.31
CA TRP A 929 17.47 33.28 -5.54
C TRP A 929 15.94 33.35 -5.59
N LEU A 930 15.29 33.08 -4.46
CA LEU A 930 13.84 33.08 -4.32
C LEU A 930 13.23 34.48 -4.17
N ASN A 931 14.05 35.52 -3.99
CA ASN A 931 13.64 36.90 -3.73
C ASN A 931 12.71 37.07 -2.51
N ILE A 932 13.06 36.40 -1.40
CA ILE A 932 12.28 36.42 -0.15
C ILE A 932 12.96 37.18 0.99
#